data_AF-A0AAX2IEW7-F1
#
_entry.id   AF-A0AAX2IEW7-F1
#
_cell.length_a   1.000
_cell.length_b   1.000
_cell.length_c   1.000
_cell.angle_alpha   90.00
_cell.angle_beta   90.00
_cell.angle_gamma   90.00
#
_symmetry.space_group_name_H-M   'P 1'
#
loop_
_entity.id
_entity.type
_entity.pdbx_description
1 polymer ?
#
loop_
_entity_poly.entity_id
_entity_poly.type
_entity_poly.pdbx_seq_one_letter_code
_entity_poly.pdbx_strand_id
1 'polypeptide(L)'
;MKRSIIITVFCTCVAFLFWQCNKESVVEKVEYQRGNIVHYGSGAPSSTIGEIGDYYFDLSVSDLYGAKTESGWGDPVSLKGDRGERGEQGAQGEKGEKGEAGDKGEKGDKGAQGDKGLIGDKGEQGNKGEHGEKGIKGDKGYQGDRGEKGATGDQGEHGGTKGQKGADGAPATRIHLGQGAPDSNIGNIGDWYVDSQNKRIYGPKKYNGWQEYIDEYEHSIINSSDYTLNEDKTELIRWNNLRTTFIDMNIISDFKNVKIIKAGAFQNCKNLVNIKISDKVTTLEDSYYRNYYDHKEGVFDSCISLKSVTIPNSVTSIGSNVFRGCTSLKTVTIPNSVTSVGSHAFNGCTSLISVTIGNGVTSIGSNAFWGCTSLISVTIGNGVTSIGYSTFERCTSLKSITIPNSVTSIKNWAFNGCTSLASVTIPNSLTDISGVFVGCTSLASVTIPNSVTKISGAFGGCTSLASVTIPNSVTDISGAFNGCTSLASVTIPNSVTSIGESAFSGCTSLKSIVIPNSVISIEKNAFKACTSLKSIAIPNSVTSIGESAFSGCTSLKSIVIPNSVISVEKNAFRDCSNLTTFTLPENIETIEEYAFSGTKITSVTIPRKVKKLSNYVFSNCRALETVTILCDNYNIDKEAFVNTNVKQLILGNESISLMSISMENVEHIILLNGVEKIYSFPKKLSNLKEVSFSNTVTHIYSRVFNGYKSLKTLTFPRSLIYIQASLFDESGVETLIFESTIPPTIVDNSFFYKNTENRILKVYVPEGSVYRYERKWRETIPRLGRYVRIFSK
;
A
#
# COMPACT_ATOMS: atom_id res chain seq x y z
N MET A 1 -39.36 19.48 -26.13
CA MET A 1 -40.46 18.52 -26.40
C MET A 1 -39.83 17.14 -26.55
N LYS A 2 -40.51 16.14 -25.98
CA LYS A 2 -40.27 14.67 -25.92
C LYS A 2 -39.55 14.05 -27.13
N ARG A 3 -38.90 12.88 -27.07
CA ARG A 3 -38.47 11.95 -26.02
C ARG A 3 -37.63 10.91 -26.78
N SER A 4 -36.47 10.57 -26.23
CA SER A 4 -35.66 9.40 -26.56
C SER A 4 -36.25 8.11 -25.96
N ILE A 5 -35.55 6.99 -26.21
CA ILE A 5 -35.59 5.63 -25.59
C ILE A 5 -36.05 4.57 -26.61
N ILE A 6 -35.13 3.84 -27.28
CA ILE A 6 -34.36 2.63 -26.89
C ILE A 6 -35.24 1.37 -26.80
N ILE A 7 -34.84 0.29 -27.49
CA ILE A 7 -34.88 -1.12 -27.02
C ILE A 7 -33.84 -1.95 -27.79
N THR A 8 -33.10 -2.76 -27.02
CA THR A 8 -32.19 -3.85 -27.40
C THR A 8 -32.95 -5.19 -27.34
N VAL A 9 -32.70 -6.14 -28.26
CA VAL A 9 -32.71 -7.59 -27.94
C VAL A 9 -31.62 -8.33 -28.74
N PHE A 10 -30.85 -9.13 -28.00
CA PHE A 10 -29.83 -10.11 -28.39
C PHE A 10 -30.44 -11.36 -29.08
N CYS A 11 -29.77 -11.90 -30.10
CA CYS A 11 -29.39 -13.32 -30.09
C CYS A 11 -28.12 -13.56 -30.91
N THR A 12 -27.27 -14.36 -30.32
CA THR A 12 -25.87 -14.64 -30.62
C THR A 12 -25.72 -15.54 -31.84
N CYS A 13 -25.29 -14.94 -32.95
CA CYS A 13 -24.17 -15.35 -33.81
C CYS A 13 -24.18 -14.38 -35.00
N VAL A 14 -23.00 -13.91 -35.40
CA VAL A 14 -22.75 -12.90 -36.45
C VAL A 14 -22.81 -11.44 -35.96
N ALA A 15 -21.64 -10.92 -35.59
CA ALA A 15 -21.17 -9.60 -36.00
C ALA A 15 -19.70 -9.38 -35.57
N PHE A 16 -18.76 -9.84 -36.39
CA PHE A 16 -17.60 -9.03 -36.73
C PHE A 16 -17.44 -9.14 -38.24
N LEU A 17 -17.31 -8.00 -38.90
CA LEU A 17 -17.29 -7.79 -40.36
C LEU A 17 -18.67 -7.68 -41.01
N PHE A 18 -19.29 -6.51 -40.90
CA PHE A 18 -19.63 -5.69 -42.08
C PHE A 18 -20.03 -4.27 -41.61
N TRP A 19 -19.10 -3.34 -41.72
CA TRP A 19 -19.43 -1.93 -41.97
C TRP A 19 -18.50 -1.42 -43.07
N GLN A 20 -18.91 -1.64 -44.32
CA GLN A 20 -18.76 -0.66 -45.40
C GLN A 20 -19.75 -0.98 -46.53
N CYS A 21 -20.41 0.08 -47.00
CA CYS A 21 -21.29 0.18 -48.17
C CYS A 21 -22.78 -0.25 -48.06
N ASN A 22 -23.58 0.69 -47.55
CA ASN A 22 -24.70 1.39 -48.23
C ASN A 22 -25.61 0.66 -49.25
N LYS A 23 -26.93 0.81 -48.97
CA LYS A 23 -28.11 1.11 -49.84
C LYS A 23 -29.19 0.01 -49.97
N GLU A 24 -30.36 0.39 -49.45
CA GLU A 24 -31.70 0.24 -50.03
C GLU A 24 -32.05 -1.04 -50.80
N SER A 25 -32.81 -1.93 -50.15
CA SER A 25 -33.99 -2.55 -50.76
C SER A 25 -34.91 -3.16 -49.71
N VAL A 26 -36.18 -2.78 -49.78
CA VAL A 26 -37.32 -3.18 -48.96
C VAL A 26 -37.72 -4.63 -49.30
N VAL A 27 -37.91 -5.49 -48.29
CA VAL A 27 -38.78 -6.67 -48.41
C VAL A 27 -39.62 -6.81 -47.14
N GLU A 28 -40.94 -6.77 -47.34
CA GLU A 28 -41.98 -6.93 -46.32
C GLU A 28 -42.11 -8.41 -45.90
N LYS A 29 -42.25 -8.63 -44.59
CA LYS A 29 -43.01 -9.71 -43.93
C LYS A 29 -42.94 -11.11 -44.59
N VAL A 30 -42.07 -11.98 -44.06
CA VAL A 30 -42.20 -13.43 -44.28
C VAL A 30 -43.02 -14.02 -43.12
N GLU A 31 -44.27 -14.39 -43.40
CA GLU A 31 -45.13 -15.09 -42.47
C GLU A 31 -44.63 -16.51 -42.21
N TYR A 32 -44.51 -16.86 -40.93
CA TYR A 32 -44.18 -18.22 -40.49
C TYR A 32 -45.36 -19.16 -40.84
N GLN A 33 -45.26 -19.90 -41.94
CA GLN A 33 -46.16 -21.01 -42.23
C GLN A 33 -45.48 -22.34 -41.95
N ARG A 34 -46.21 -23.21 -41.27
CA ARG A 34 -45.81 -24.56 -40.92
C ARG A 34 -45.92 -25.43 -42.18
N GLY A 35 -44.85 -25.53 -42.97
CA GLY A 35 -44.90 -26.32 -44.21
C GLY A 35 -43.73 -26.21 -45.19
N ASN A 36 -42.81 -25.27 -45.03
CA ASN A 36 -41.76 -25.04 -46.03
C ASN A 36 -40.78 -26.22 -46.10
N ILE A 37 -40.51 -26.70 -47.32
CA ILE A 37 -39.65 -27.84 -47.61
C ILE A 37 -38.30 -27.34 -48.11
N VAL A 38 -37.21 -27.97 -47.66
CA VAL A 38 -35.86 -27.73 -48.21
C VAL A 38 -35.60 -28.76 -49.30
N HIS A 39 -35.55 -28.30 -50.54
CA HIS A 39 -35.15 -29.09 -51.71
C HIS A 39 -33.62 -29.16 -51.78
N TYR A 40 -33.08 -30.17 -52.46
CA TYR A 40 -31.64 -30.31 -52.65
C TYR A 40 -31.32 -30.92 -54.01
N GLY A 41 -30.15 -30.59 -54.56
CA GLY A 41 -29.66 -31.14 -55.82
C GLY A 41 -28.24 -30.68 -56.14
N SER A 42 -27.76 -30.97 -57.34
CA SER A 42 -26.42 -30.61 -57.78
C SER A 42 -26.51 -29.55 -58.88
N GLY A 43 -26.00 -28.35 -58.61
CA GLY A 43 -26.16 -27.16 -59.45
C GLY A 43 -27.31 -26.25 -58.98
N ALA A 44 -27.33 -25.03 -59.49
CA ALA A 44 -28.35 -24.04 -59.15
C ALA A 44 -29.78 -24.57 -59.43
N PRO A 45 -30.76 -24.23 -58.57
CA PRO A 45 -32.10 -24.76 -58.70
C PRO A 45 -32.82 -24.29 -59.97
N SER A 46 -33.50 -25.21 -60.63
CA SER A 46 -34.46 -24.86 -61.69
C SER A 46 -35.65 -24.08 -61.10
N SER A 47 -36.20 -23.15 -61.90
CA SER A 47 -37.42 -22.42 -61.54
C SER A 47 -38.66 -23.31 -61.36
N THR A 48 -38.61 -24.55 -61.87
CA THR A 48 -39.70 -25.54 -61.76
C THR A 48 -39.68 -26.37 -60.47
N ILE A 49 -38.65 -26.26 -59.64
CA ILE A 49 -38.51 -27.01 -58.37
C ILE A 49 -39.09 -26.17 -57.22
N GLY A 50 -39.84 -26.80 -56.32
CA GLY A 50 -40.36 -26.19 -55.08
C GLY A 50 -41.51 -25.19 -55.22
N GLU A 51 -42.19 -24.93 -54.12
CA GLU A 51 -43.25 -23.92 -53.99
C GLU A 51 -42.73 -22.63 -53.35
N ILE A 52 -43.52 -21.55 -53.41
CA ILE A 52 -43.16 -20.26 -52.80
C ILE A 52 -42.99 -20.46 -51.29
N GLY A 53 -41.86 -20.02 -50.74
CA GLY A 53 -41.47 -20.21 -49.34
C GLY A 53 -40.51 -21.38 -49.10
N ASP A 54 -40.33 -22.28 -50.07
CA ASP A 54 -39.36 -23.37 -49.99
C ASP A 54 -37.92 -22.88 -50.13
N TYR A 55 -36.96 -23.65 -49.63
CA TYR A 55 -35.52 -23.36 -49.75
C TYR A 55 -34.84 -24.42 -50.62
N TYR A 56 -33.70 -24.10 -51.23
CA TYR A 56 -32.95 -25.06 -52.04
C TYR A 56 -31.49 -25.10 -51.64
N PHE A 57 -30.95 -26.31 -51.49
CA PHE A 57 -29.56 -26.54 -51.15
C PHE A 57 -28.81 -27.19 -52.31
N ASP A 58 -27.86 -26.44 -52.89
CA ASP A 58 -26.97 -26.97 -53.92
C ASP A 58 -25.81 -27.74 -53.26
N LEU A 59 -25.89 -29.06 -53.36
CA LEU A 59 -24.93 -30.01 -52.81
C LEU A 59 -23.55 -29.95 -53.51
N SER A 60 -23.46 -29.38 -54.71
CA SER A 60 -22.21 -29.31 -55.47
C SER A 60 -21.27 -28.22 -54.96
N VAL A 61 -21.84 -27.10 -54.50
CA VAL A 61 -21.10 -25.93 -54.00
C VAL A 61 -21.38 -25.63 -52.53
N SER A 62 -22.32 -26.37 -51.91
CA SER A 62 -22.79 -26.16 -50.53
C SER A 62 -23.44 -24.79 -50.32
N ASP A 63 -24.19 -24.32 -51.30
CA ASP A 63 -24.89 -23.05 -51.25
C ASP A 63 -26.36 -23.26 -50.89
N LEU A 64 -26.88 -22.45 -49.96
CA LEU A 64 -28.29 -22.38 -49.62
C LEU A 64 -28.93 -21.19 -50.30
N TYR A 65 -29.85 -21.44 -51.22
CA TYR A 65 -30.66 -20.42 -51.88
C TYR A 65 -31.77 -19.94 -50.95
N GLY A 66 -31.97 -18.63 -50.91
CA GLY A 66 -33.06 -18.00 -50.16
C GLY A 66 -34.44 -18.51 -50.61
N ALA A 67 -35.45 -18.28 -49.76
CA ALA A 67 -36.81 -18.77 -49.99
C ALA A 67 -37.30 -18.42 -51.41
N LYS A 68 -37.92 -19.39 -52.08
CA LYS A 68 -38.50 -19.18 -53.41
C LYS A 68 -39.64 -18.16 -53.33
N THR A 69 -39.63 -17.20 -54.23
CA THR A 69 -40.65 -16.15 -54.37
C THR A 69 -41.31 -16.26 -55.75
N GLU A 70 -42.34 -15.44 -56.02
CA GLU A 70 -42.92 -15.31 -57.37
C GLU A 70 -41.86 -14.89 -58.42
N SER A 71 -40.80 -14.20 -57.99
CA SER A 71 -39.65 -13.81 -58.83
C SER A 71 -38.58 -14.89 -59.01
N GLY A 72 -38.72 -16.06 -58.38
CA GLY A 72 -37.73 -17.15 -58.41
C GLY A 72 -37.00 -17.34 -57.07
N TRP A 73 -35.90 -18.10 -57.10
CA TRP A 73 -35.09 -18.42 -55.92
C TRP A 73 -34.29 -17.21 -55.43
N GLY A 74 -34.21 -17.02 -54.11
CA GLY A 74 -33.40 -15.95 -53.51
C GLY A 74 -31.90 -16.21 -53.66
N ASP A 75 -31.09 -15.17 -53.46
CA ASP A 75 -29.63 -15.23 -53.64
C ASP A 75 -29.00 -16.34 -52.77
N PRO A 76 -28.00 -17.08 -53.30
CA PRO A 76 -27.34 -18.16 -52.58
C PRO A 76 -26.39 -17.63 -51.49
N VAL A 77 -26.40 -18.30 -50.33
CA VAL A 77 -25.43 -18.12 -49.26
C VAL A 77 -24.56 -19.37 -49.18
N SER A 78 -23.24 -19.22 -49.32
CA SER A 78 -22.33 -20.35 -49.24
C SER A 78 -22.14 -20.83 -47.80
N LEU A 79 -22.39 -22.12 -47.55
CA LEU A 79 -22.14 -22.75 -46.26
C LEU A 79 -20.70 -23.26 -46.12
N LYS A 80 -19.89 -23.12 -47.17
CA LYS A 80 -18.46 -23.32 -47.11
C LYS A 80 -17.87 -22.15 -46.34
N GLY A 81 -17.50 -22.36 -45.07
CA GLY A 81 -16.82 -21.35 -44.29
C GLY A 81 -15.65 -20.78 -45.07
N ASP A 82 -15.57 -19.45 -45.16
CA ASP A 82 -14.45 -18.79 -45.79
C ASP A 82 -13.15 -19.36 -45.22
N ARG A 83 -12.17 -19.58 -46.10
CA ARG A 83 -10.81 -19.90 -45.67
C ARG A 83 -10.42 -18.83 -44.67
N GLY A 84 -10.25 -19.22 -43.39
CA GLY A 84 -9.88 -18.28 -42.33
C GLY A 84 -8.76 -17.37 -42.84
N GLU A 85 -8.93 -16.06 -42.63
CA GLU A 85 -7.99 -15.07 -43.11
C GLU A 85 -6.58 -15.54 -42.80
N ARG A 86 -5.67 -15.43 -43.77
CA ARG A 86 -4.25 -15.68 -43.54
C ARG A 86 -3.89 -14.81 -42.35
N GLY A 87 -3.55 -15.43 -41.21
CA GLY A 87 -3.20 -14.70 -40.00
C GLY A 87 -2.26 -13.57 -40.37
N GLU A 88 -2.56 -12.36 -39.88
CA GLU A 88 -1.82 -11.16 -40.26
C GLU A 88 -0.33 -11.47 -40.29
N GLN A 89 0.29 -11.20 -41.44
CA GLN A 89 1.75 -11.22 -41.51
C GLN A 89 2.22 -10.30 -40.39
N GLY A 90 2.92 -10.88 -39.40
CA GLY A 90 3.44 -10.09 -38.28
C GLY A 90 4.11 -8.85 -38.85
N ALA A 91 3.76 -7.67 -38.29
CA ALA A 91 4.16 -6.38 -38.83
C ALA A 91 5.62 -6.45 -39.29
N GLN A 92 5.86 -6.17 -40.57
CA GLN A 92 7.21 -5.98 -41.05
C GLN A 92 7.83 -4.93 -40.15
N GLY A 93 8.86 -5.31 -39.38
CA GLY A 93 9.52 -4.38 -38.46
C GLY A 93 9.84 -3.11 -39.22
N GLU A 94 9.49 -1.95 -38.64
CA GLU A 94 9.73 -0.66 -39.26
C GLU A 94 11.16 -0.64 -39.78
N LYS A 95 11.32 -0.28 -41.05
CA LYS A 95 12.64 -0.02 -41.61
C LYS A 95 13.22 1.11 -40.75
N GLY A 96 14.22 0.80 -39.93
CA GLY A 96 14.82 1.77 -39.04
C GLY A 96 15.10 3.07 -39.79
N GLU A 97 14.70 4.19 -39.19
CA GLU A 97 14.95 5.51 -39.77
C GLU A 97 16.42 5.61 -40.16
N LYS A 98 16.68 6.11 -41.37
CA LYS A 98 18.04 6.45 -41.77
C LYS A 98 18.50 7.52 -40.78
N GLY A 99 19.45 7.19 -39.93
CA GLY A 99 19.98 8.13 -38.94
C GLY A 99 20.31 9.47 -39.60
N GLU A 100 19.91 10.55 -38.93
CA GLU A 100 20.20 11.91 -39.37
C GLU A 100 21.70 12.05 -39.70
N ALA A 101 22.01 12.74 -40.79
CA ALA A 101 23.39 13.07 -41.10
C ALA A 101 23.92 13.95 -39.96
N GLY A 102 24.93 13.47 -39.23
CA GLY A 102 25.50 14.22 -38.11
C GLY A 102 25.90 15.63 -38.53
N ASP A 103 25.56 16.61 -37.68
CA ASP A 103 25.87 18.01 -37.92
C ASP A 103 27.34 18.22 -38.28
N LYS A 104 27.57 19.01 -39.33
CA LYS A 104 28.90 19.47 -39.69
C LYS A 104 29.41 20.33 -38.53
N GLY A 105 30.45 19.86 -37.84
CA GLY A 105 31.03 20.56 -36.70
C GLY A 105 31.28 22.04 -36.98
N GLU A 106 30.87 22.88 -36.03
CA GLU A 106 31.04 24.33 -36.11
C GLU A 106 32.51 24.70 -36.33
N LYS A 107 32.74 25.65 -37.25
CA LYS A 107 34.05 26.24 -37.50
C LYS A 107 34.42 27.07 -36.28
N GLY A 108 35.47 26.67 -35.56
CA GLY A 108 35.93 27.37 -34.36
C GLY A 108 36.14 28.87 -34.60
N ASP A 109 35.67 29.67 -33.64
CA ASP A 109 35.73 31.13 -33.69
C ASP A 109 37.15 31.66 -33.84
N LYS A 110 37.26 32.68 -34.69
CA LYS A 110 38.49 33.44 -34.91
C LYS A 110 38.80 34.22 -33.63
N GLY A 111 39.92 33.91 -32.98
CA GLY A 111 40.37 34.59 -31.77
C GLY A 111 40.43 36.12 -31.95
N ALA A 112 40.02 36.85 -30.92
CA ALA A 112 40.01 38.30 -30.89
C ALA A 112 41.41 38.88 -31.18
N GLN A 113 41.44 39.88 -32.06
CA GLN A 113 42.63 40.65 -32.39
C GLN A 113 43.07 41.46 -31.16
N GLY A 114 44.25 41.15 -30.62
CA GLY A 114 44.84 41.87 -29.50
C GLY A 114 45.30 43.27 -29.90
N ASP A 115 45.12 44.23 -28.99
CA ASP A 115 45.55 45.61 -29.16
C ASP A 115 47.07 45.74 -29.36
N LYS A 116 47.43 46.72 -30.19
CA LYS A 116 48.78 46.99 -30.66
C LYS A 116 49.65 47.58 -29.54
N GLY A 117 50.52 46.76 -28.96
CA GLY A 117 51.62 47.19 -28.09
C GLY A 117 52.85 47.63 -28.88
N LEU A 118 53.53 48.68 -28.42
CA LEU A 118 54.69 49.31 -29.06
C LEU A 118 55.96 48.44 -29.01
N ILE A 119 56.85 48.73 -29.96
CA ILE A 119 58.13 48.09 -30.30
C ILE A 119 59.07 47.89 -29.09
N GLY A 120 59.70 46.72 -29.04
CA GLY A 120 60.97 46.48 -28.35
C GLY A 120 61.91 45.68 -29.26
N ASP A 121 63.13 46.16 -29.45
CA ASP A 121 64.13 45.56 -30.34
C ASP A 121 64.75 44.27 -29.76
N LYS A 122 64.87 43.28 -30.67
CA LYS A 122 65.82 42.16 -30.80
C LYS A 122 66.58 41.64 -29.56
N GLY A 123 66.36 40.35 -29.26
CA GLY A 123 67.35 39.48 -28.62
C GLY A 123 67.57 38.22 -29.46
N GLU A 124 68.82 37.96 -29.86
CA GLU A 124 69.21 36.76 -30.61
C GLU A 124 69.43 35.54 -29.69
N GLN A 125 68.91 34.40 -30.15
CA GLN A 125 69.46 33.05 -30.10
C GLN A 125 70.18 32.55 -28.83
N GLY A 126 69.58 31.51 -28.23
CA GLY A 126 70.32 30.44 -27.55
C GLY A 126 69.94 29.10 -28.17
N ASN A 127 70.88 28.43 -28.85
CA ASN A 127 70.73 27.04 -29.24
C ASN A 127 71.57 26.15 -28.34
N LYS A 128 70.94 25.00 -28.00
CA LYS A 128 71.51 23.67 -27.76
C LYS A 128 71.87 23.29 -26.33
N GLY A 129 71.01 22.44 -25.75
CA GLY A 129 71.45 21.27 -24.99
C GLY A 129 71.22 20.04 -25.86
N GLU A 130 72.29 19.29 -26.13
CA GLU A 130 72.30 18.08 -26.94
C GLU A 130 72.35 16.84 -26.02
N HIS A 131 71.55 15.84 -26.40
CA HIS A 131 71.70 14.40 -26.11
C HIS A 131 71.21 13.81 -24.78
N GLY A 132 70.02 13.21 -24.85
CA GLY A 132 69.76 11.91 -24.25
C GLY A 132 69.40 10.93 -25.36
N GLU A 133 70.22 9.88 -25.56
CA GLU A 133 70.03 8.89 -26.61
C GLU A 133 68.96 7.86 -26.20
N LYS A 134 67.88 7.86 -26.99
CA LYS A 134 67.11 6.71 -27.51
C LYS A 134 66.52 5.71 -26.50
N GLY A 135 65.32 6.02 -26.01
CA GLY A 135 64.30 4.99 -25.82
C GLY A 135 63.75 4.55 -27.17
N ILE A 136 63.74 3.24 -27.43
CA ILE A 136 63.07 2.65 -28.60
C ILE A 136 61.62 3.15 -28.69
N LYS A 137 61.28 3.78 -29.80
CA LYS A 137 59.89 4.10 -30.13
C LYS A 137 59.19 2.75 -30.32
N GLY A 138 58.25 2.45 -29.42
CA GLY A 138 57.38 1.29 -29.56
C GLY A 138 56.77 1.27 -30.96
N ASP A 139 56.72 0.07 -31.54
CA ASP A 139 56.20 -0.15 -32.87
C ASP A 139 54.88 0.59 -33.06
N LYS A 140 54.73 1.18 -34.25
CA LYS A 140 53.47 1.76 -34.70
C LYS A 140 52.41 0.70 -34.46
N GLY A 141 51.51 0.96 -33.50
CA GLY A 141 50.40 0.05 -33.21
C GLY A 141 49.74 -0.31 -34.53
N TYR A 142 49.54 -1.60 -34.76
CA TYR A 142 48.85 -2.13 -35.93
C TYR A 142 47.66 -1.23 -36.23
N GLN A 143 47.55 -0.78 -37.48
CA GLN A 143 46.33 -0.17 -37.98
C GLN A 143 45.21 -1.11 -37.52
N GLY A 144 44.32 -0.60 -36.66
CA GLY A 144 43.26 -1.40 -36.08
C GLY A 144 42.61 -2.19 -37.20
N ASP A 145 42.52 -3.51 -37.00
CA ASP A 145 41.92 -4.41 -37.96
C ASP A 145 40.65 -3.75 -38.49
N ARG A 146 40.50 -3.72 -39.82
CA ARG A 146 39.24 -3.35 -40.45
C ARG A 146 38.16 -4.06 -39.65
N GLY A 147 37.35 -3.28 -38.92
CA GLY A 147 36.35 -3.81 -38.02
C GLY A 147 35.65 -4.97 -38.72
N GLU A 148 35.66 -6.13 -38.07
CA GLU A 148 35.12 -7.36 -38.62
C GLU A 148 33.81 -7.00 -39.33
N LYS A 149 33.69 -7.40 -40.60
CA LYS A 149 32.39 -7.37 -41.27
C LYS A 149 31.46 -8.06 -40.30
N GLY A 150 30.56 -7.28 -39.69
CA GLY A 150 29.74 -7.75 -38.58
C GLY A 150 29.21 -9.12 -38.93
N ALA A 151 29.37 -10.07 -38.00
CA ALA A 151 29.09 -11.48 -38.21
C ALA A 151 27.91 -11.62 -39.19
N THR A 152 28.13 -12.36 -40.28
CA THR A 152 26.99 -12.84 -41.06
C THR A 152 26.17 -13.58 -40.02
N GLY A 153 25.03 -12.99 -39.63
CA GLY A 153 24.22 -13.51 -38.54
C GLY A 153 24.01 -14.98 -38.79
N ASP A 154 24.20 -15.79 -37.75
CA ASP A 154 24.19 -17.24 -37.82
C ASP A 154 23.14 -17.70 -38.83
N GLN A 155 23.58 -18.46 -39.84
CA GLN A 155 22.67 -19.24 -40.66
C GLN A 155 21.92 -20.13 -39.69
N GLY A 156 20.70 -19.73 -39.33
CA GLY A 156 19.92 -20.39 -38.29
C GLY A 156 19.93 -21.88 -38.53
N GLU A 157 20.56 -22.61 -37.61
CA GLU A 157 20.46 -24.05 -37.58
C GLU A 157 18.98 -24.42 -37.56
N HIS A 158 18.67 -25.35 -38.43
CA HIS A 158 17.43 -26.09 -38.59
C HIS A 158 16.26 -25.75 -37.65
N GLY A 159 15.20 -25.28 -38.29
CA GLY A 159 13.87 -25.82 -38.04
C GLY A 159 13.33 -25.54 -36.66
N GLY A 160 12.80 -24.33 -36.48
CA GLY A 160 11.53 -24.25 -35.76
C GLY A 160 10.64 -25.32 -36.38
N THR A 161 10.18 -26.27 -35.55
CA THR A 161 9.29 -27.35 -35.97
C THR A 161 8.32 -26.74 -36.97
N LYS A 162 8.30 -27.25 -38.20
CA LYS A 162 7.33 -26.90 -39.23
C LYS A 162 6.02 -26.78 -38.46
N GLY A 163 5.53 -25.54 -38.27
CA GLY A 163 4.47 -25.29 -37.29
C GLY A 163 3.44 -26.37 -37.54
N GLN A 164 3.13 -27.20 -36.52
CA GLN A 164 2.32 -28.41 -36.72
C GLN A 164 1.27 -28.03 -37.74
N LYS A 165 1.26 -28.70 -38.90
CA LYS A 165 0.23 -28.49 -39.93
C LYS A 165 -1.03 -28.32 -39.12
N GLY A 166 -1.62 -27.12 -39.12
CA GLY A 166 -2.75 -26.83 -38.24
C GLY A 166 -3.67 -28.01 -38.42
N ALA A 167 -4.05 -28.68 -37.32
CA ALA A 167 -4.76 -29.96 -37.36
C ALA A 167 -5.72 -29.89 -38.53
N ASP A 168 -5.65 -30.86 -39.46
CA ASP A 168 -6.50 -30.88 -40.65
C ASP A 168 -7.86 -30.36 -40.23
N GLY A 169 -8.28 -29.22 -40.81
CA GLY A 169 -9.52 -28.56 -40.39
C GLY A 169 -10.57 -29.66 -40.27
N ALA A 170 -11.20 -29.75 -39.09
CA ALA A 170 -11.99 -30.93 -38.69
C ALA A 170 -12.71 -31.48 -39.92
N PRO A 171 -12.53 -32.79 -40.25
CA PRO A 171 -13.04 -33.35 -41.50
C PRO A 171 -14.46 -32.85 -41.68
N ALA A 172 -14.72 -32.23 -42.84
CA ALA A 172 -15.97 -31.52 -43.10
C ALA A 172 -17.12 -32.39 -42.60
N THR A 173 -17.78 -31.93 -41.55
CA THR A 173 -18.81 -32.68 -40.87
C THR A 173 -19.95 -32.87 -41.86
N ARG A 174 -20.12 -34.07 -42.41
CA ARG A 174 -21.18 -34.33 -43.39
C ARG A 174 -22.45 -34.73 -42.67
N ILE A 175 -23.58 -34.23 -43.14
CA ILE A 175 -24.90 -34.67 -42.72
C ILE A 175 -25.38 -35.72 -43.72
N HIS A 176 -25.53 -36.96 -43.26
CA HIS A 176 -26.08 -38.08 -44.01
C HIS A 176 -27.58 -38.15 -43.79
N LEU A 177 -28.35 -38.44 -44.84
CA LEU A 177 -29.81 -38.60 -44.76
C LEU A 177 -30.16 -40.05 -45.05
N GLY A 178 -31.03 -40.64 -44.23
CA GLY A 178 -31.55 -41.98 -44.49
C GLY A 178 -32.91 -42.24 -43.85
N GLN A 179 -33.45 -43.42 -44.13
CA GLN A 179 -34.75 -43.90 -43.65
C GLN A 179 -34.46 -45.03 -42.64
N GLY A 180 -34.60 -44.74 -41.34
CA GLY A 180 -34.21 -45.65 -40.26
C GLY A 180 -32.84 -45.36 -39.65
N ALA A 181 -32.51 -46.05 -38.56
CA ALA A 181 -31.24 -45.88 -37.83
C ALA A 181 -30.03 -46.16 -38.74
N PRO A 182 -28.93 -45.40 -38.60
CA PRO A 182 -27.78 -45.52 -39.50
C PRO A 182 -27.02 -46.83 -39.33
N ASP A 183 -26.63 -47.43 -40.46
CA ASP A 183 -25.64 -48.52 -40.47
C ASP A 183 -24.27 -47.99 -40.01
N SER A 184 -23.55 -48.81 -39.22
CA SER A 184 -22.17 -48.56 -38.77
C SER A 184 -21.18 -48.20 -39.89
N ASN A 185 -21.44 -48.59 -41.14
CA ASN A 185 -20.59 -48.33 -42.31
C ASN A 185 -20.84 -46.94 -42.95
N ILE A 186 -21.93 -46.26 -42.61
CA ILE A 186 -22.28 -44.93 -43.18
C ILE A 186 -21.51 -43.83 -42.47
N GLY A 187 -20.89 -42.91 -43.21
CA GLY A 187 -20.21 -41.71 -42.67
C GLY A 187 -18.86 -41.95 -41.97
N ASN A 188 -18.07 -40.88 -41.87
CA ASN A 188 -16.80 -40.84 -41.17
C ASN A 188 -16.97 -40.37 -39.72
N ILE A 189 -15.94 -40.58 -38.89
CA ILE A 189 -15.91 -40.01 -37.53
C ILE A 189 -16.09 -38.49 -37.61
N GLY A 190 -17.00 -37.95 -36.81
CA GLY A 190 -17.41 -36.55 -36.85
C GLY A 190 -18.74 -36.33 -37.58
N ASP A 191 -19.11 -37.16 -38.56
CA ASP A 191 -20.32 -36.96 -39.37
C ASP A 191 -21.61 -37.06 -38.54
N TRP A 192 -22.68 -36.44 -39.04
CA TRP A 192 -24.03 -36.48 -38.49
C TRP A 192 -24.94 -37.27 -39.42
N TYR A 193 -25.95 -37.94 -38.89
CA TYR A 193 -26.94 -38.69 -39.66
C TYR A 193 -28.34 -38.30 -39.19
N VAL A 194 -29.21 -37.98 -40.13
CA VAL A 194 -30.60 -37.63 -39.90
C VAL A 194 -31.49 -38.76 -40.42
N ASP A 195 -32.13 -39.45 -39.48
CA ASP A 195 -33.18 -40.43 -39.74
C ASP A 195 -34.48 -39.69 -40.02
N SER A 196 -34.80 -39.56 -41.30
CA SER A 196 -36.00 -38.88 -41.77
C SER A 196 -37.29 -39.66 -41.50
N GLN A 197 -37.21 -40.98 -41.26
CA GLN A 197 -38.37 -41.84 -40.98
C GLN A 197 -38.79 -41.73 -39.51
N ASN A 198 -37.83 -41.81 -38.59
CA ASN A 198 -38.10 -41.78 -37.14
C ASN A 198 -37.87 -40.41 -36.50
N LYS A 199 -37.52 -39.39 -37.30
CA LYS A 199 -37.21 -38.02 -36.86
C LYS A 199 -36.13 -37.97 -35.76
N ARG A 200 -35.07 -38.76 -35.92
CA ARG A 200 -33.95 -38.85 -34.99
C ARG A 200 -32.67 -38.36 -35.64
N ILE A 201 -31.76 -37.82 -34.83
CA ILE A 201 -30.44 -37.40 -35.27
C ILE A 201 -29.42 -38.27 -34.55
N TYR A 202 -28.40 -38.73 -35.26
CA TYR A 202 -27.30 -39.53 -34.73
C TYR A 202 -26.01 -38.78 -35.03
N GLY A 203 -25.14 -38.61 -34.04
CA GLY A 203 -23.85 -37.94 -34.25
C GLY A 203 -23.36 -37.13 -33.05
N PRO A 204 -22.14 -36.55 -33.17
CA PRO A 204 -21.15 -36.85 -34.20
C PRO A 204 -20.68 -38.32 -34.11
N LYS A 205 -20.55 -39.02 -35.24
CA LYS A 205 -20.13 -40.43 -35.28
C LYS A 205 -18.78 -40.61 -34.58
N LYS A 206 -18.67 -41.59 -33.68
CA LYS A 206 -17.44 -41.88 -32.92
C LYS A 206 -16.79 -43.16 -33.42
N TYR A 207 -15.59 -43.48 -32.91
CA TYR A 207 -14.87 -44.73 -33.24
C TYR A 207 -15.69 -46.01 -32.95
N ASN A 208 -16.64 -45.94 -32.02
CA ASN A 208 -17.56 -47.03 -31.66
C ASN A 208 -18.89 -47.00 -32.44
N GLY A 209 -18.98 -46.22 -33.52
CA GLY A 209 -20.14 -46.15 -34.41
C GLY A 209 -21.06 -44.95 -34.16
N TRP A 210 -22.29 -45.06 -34.68
CA TRP A 210 -23.33 -44.05 -34.52
C TRP A 210 -23.98 -44.16 -33.14
N GLN A 211 -24.10 -43.02 -32.46
CA GLN A 211 -24.90 -42.89 -31.24
C GLN A 211 -26.04 -41.93 -31.55
N GLU A 212 -27.24 -42.24 -31.03
CA GLU A 212 -28.35 -41.30 -31.07
C GLU A 212 -27.92 -40.03 -30.35
N TYR A 213 -28.02 -38.89 -31.04
CA TYR A 213 -27.77 -37.59 -30.45
C TYR A 213 -28.97 -37.27 -29.57
N ILE A 214 -28.83 -37.62 -28.29
CA ILE A 214 -29.66 -37.11 -27.21
C ILE A 214 -29.02 -35.79 -26.82
N ASP A 215 -29.78 -34.70 -26.93
CA ASP A 215 -29.31 -33.40 -26.51
C ASP A 215 -28.83 -33.51 -25.05
N GLU A 216 -27.56 -33.19 -24.76
CA GLU A 216 -27.04 -33.18 -23.38
C GLU A 216 -27.79 -32.15 -22.51
N TYR A 217 -28.62 -31.31 -23.14
CA TYR A 217 -29.77 -30.67 -22.54
C TYR A 217 -30.97 -31.63 -22.53
N GLU A 218 -30.98 -32.62 -21.63
CA GLU A 218 -32.27 -33.00 -21.08
C GLU A 218 -32.83 -31.72 -20.46
N HIS A 219 -33.71 -31.03 -21.17
CA HIS A 219 -34.69 -30.15 -20.55
C HIS A 219 -35.39 -31.04 -19.55
N SER A 220 -34.91 -31.03 -18.29
CA SER A 220 -35.55 -31.74 -17.20
C SER A 220 -37.02 -31.39 -17.32
N ILE A 221 -37.88 -32.38 -17.57
CA ILE A 221 -39.31 -32.13 -17.72
C ILE A 221 -39.75 -31.42 -16.44
N ILE A 222 -40.01 -30.12 -16.54
CA ILE A 222 -40.33 -29.30 -15.38
C ILE A 222 -41.78 -29.58 -15.02
N ASN A 223 -41.99 -30.18 -13.86
CA ASN A 223 -43.32 -30.51 -13.36
C ASN A 223 -43.81 -29.42 -12.40
N SER A 224 -45.13 -29.35 -12.19
CA SER A 224 -45.72 -28.40 -11.23
C SER A 224 -45.25 -28.62 -9.78
N SER A 225 -44.72 -29.80 -9.45
CA SER A 225 -44.08 -30.09 -8.16
C SER A 225 -42.69 -29.44 -7.98
N ASP A 226 -42.05 -29.03 -9.07
CA ASP A 226 -40.67 -28.52 -9.07
C ASP A 226 -40.58 -27.08 -8.57
N TYR A 227 -41.70 -26.39 -8.40
CA TYR A 227 -41.77 -25.02 -7.93
C TYR A 227 -42.99 -24.78 -7.03
N THR A 228 -43.00 -23.65 -6.34
CA THR A 228 -44.10 -23.16 -5.52
C THR A 228 -44.36 -21.70 -5.88
N LEU A 229 -45.58 -21.43 -6.33
CA LEU A 229 -46.08 -20.08 -6.61
C LEU A 229 -47.02 -19.63 -5.50
N ASN A 230 -47.24 -18.31 -5.39
CA ASN A 230 -48.33 -17.78 -4.58
C ASN A 230 -49.71 -18.01 -5.25
N GLU A 231 -50.79 -17.70 -4.53
CA GLU A 231 -52.17 -18.00 -4.97
C GLU A 231 -52.54 -17.38 -6.32
N ASP A 232 -52.08 -16.17 -6.61
CA ASP A 232 -52.37 -15.45 -7.86
C ASP A 232 -51.35 -15.71 -8.99
N LYS A 233 -50.36 -16.58 -8.75
CA LYS A 233 -49.26 -16.92 -9.68
C LYS A 233 -48.42 -15.71 -10.14
N THR A 234 -48.31 -14.67 -9.31
CA THR A 234 -47.45 -13.50 -9.61
C THR A 234 -46.07 -13.57 -8.94
N GLU A 235 -45.90 -14.45 -7.96
CA GLU A 235 -44.65 -14.61 -7.21
C GLU A 235 -44.15 -16.06 -7.27
N LEU A 236 -42.87 -16.23 -7.63
CA LEU A 236 -42.17 -17.51 -7.46
C LEU A 236 -41.57 -17.57 -6.05
N ILE A 237 -42.20 -18.37 -5.18
CA ILE A 237 -41.82 -18.53 -3.77
C ILE A 237 -40.61 -19.43 -3.62
N ARG A 238 -40.62 -20.59 -4.29
CA ARG A 238 -39.56 -21.61 -4.13
C ARG A 238 -39.40 -22.49 -5.36
N TRP A 239 -38.17 -22.90 -5.62
CA TRP A 239 -37.79 -23.96 -6.54
C TRP A 239 -37.44 -25.20 -5.72
N ASN A 240 -38.19 -26.27 -5.91
CA ASN A 240 -38.09 -27.51 -5.13
C ASN A 240 -37.17 -28.54 -5.79
N ASN A 241 -36.96 -28.46 -7.12
CA ASN A 241 -36.14 -29.42 -7.85
C ASN A 241 -34.65 -29.03 -7.87
N LEU A 242 -33.90 -29.50 -6.87
CA LEU A 242 -32.46 -29.23 -6.74
C LEU A 242 -31.58 -29.94 -7.79
N ARG A 243 -32.15 -30.82 -8.63
CA ARG A 243 -31.42 -31.52 -9.71
C ARG A 243 -31.45 -30.75 -11.03
N THR A 244 -32.31 -29.74 -11.16
CA THR A 244 -32.44 -28.96 -12.39
C THR A 244 -31.12 -28.27 -12.74
N THR A 245 -30.67 -28.48 -13.97
CA THR A 245 -29.44 -27.88 -14.52
C THR A 245 -29.72 -26.68 -15.41
N PHE A 246 -30.88 -26.63 -16.07
CA PHE A 246 -31.27 -25.56 -16.98
C PHE A 246 -32.72 -25.13 -16.73
N ILE A 247 -32.96 -23.82 -16.70
CA ILE A 247 -34.30 -23.25 -16.58
C ILE A 247 -34.48 -22.15 -17.63
N ASP A 248 -35.50 -22.28 -18.47
CA ASP A 248 -36.07 -21.14 -19.20
C ASP A 248 -37.45 -20.85 -18.62
N MET A 249 -37.60 -19.71 -17.94
CA MET A 249 -38.88 -19.35 -17.32
C MET A 249 -39.97 -19.06 -18.34
N ASN A 250 -39.63 -18.77 -19.60
CA ASN A 250 -40.60 -18.38 -20.62
C ASN A 250 -41.37 -19.57 -21.21
N ILE A 251 -40.84 -20.80 -21.08
CA ILE A 251 -41.51 -22.03 -21.55
C ILE A 251 -42.44 -22.63 -20.49
N ILE A 252 -42.30 -22.24 -19.22
CA ILE A 252 -43.13 -22.73 -18.10
C ILE A 252 -44.47 -22.00 -18.14
N SER A 253 -45.55 -22.70 -18.50
CA SER A 253 -46.87 -22.09 -18.70
C SER A 253 -47.44 -21.38 -17.47
N ASP A 254 -47.10 -21.86 -16.26
CA ASP A 254 -47.52 -21.24 -15.01
C ASP A 254 -46.79 -19.92 -14.71
N PHE A 255 -45.65 -19.65 -15.35
CA PHE A 255 -44.82 -18.46 -15.08
C PHE A 255 -45.22 -17.24 -15.91
N LYS A 256 -46.27 -17.34 -16.75
CA LYS A 256 -46.76 -16.26 -17.62
C LYS A 256 -47.01 -14.93 -16.91
N ASN A 257 -47.39 -14.98 -15.63
CA ASN A 257 -47.72 -13.80 -14.82
C ASN A 257 -46.72 -13.52 -13.69
N VAL A 258 -45.64 -14.30 -13.58
CA VAL A 258 -44.66 -14.16 -12.50
C VAL A 258 -43.86 -12.87 -12.69
N LYS A 259 -44.02 -11.94 -11.75
CA LYS A 259 -43.36 -10.62 -11.73
C LYS A 259 -42.24 -10.55 -10.70
N ILE A 260 -42.32 -11.35 -9.63
CA ILE A 260 -41.38 -11.31 -8.51
C ILE A 260 -40.81 -12.71 -8.32
N ILE A 261 -39.49 -12.81 -8.22
CA ILE A 261 -38.83 -14.01 -7.71
C ILE A 261 -38.43 -13.72 -6.26
N LYS A 262 -39.01 -14.49 -5.33
CA LYS A 262 -38.85 -14.26 -3.90
C LYS A 262 -37.44 -14.59 -3.42
N ALA A 263 -37.06 -13.95 -2.31
CA ALA A 263 -35.84 -14.29 -1.60
C ALA A 263 -35.84 -15.79 -1.23
N GLY A 264 -34.71 -16.47 -1.44
CA GLY A 264 -34.60 -17.91 -1.19
C GLY A 264 -35.16 -18.82 -2.29
N ALA A 265 -35.79 -18.28 -3.35
CA ALA A 265 -36.50 -19.10 -4.33
C ALA A 265 -35.63 -20.18 -4.98
N PHE A 266 -34.40 -19.86 -5.39
CA PHE A 266 -33.43 -20.80 -5.96
C PHE A 266 -32.25 -21.08 -5.03
N GLN A 267 -32.36 -20.75 -3.75
CA GLN A 267 -31.25 -20.92 -2.81
C GLN A 267 -30.77 -22.38 -2.80
N ASN A 268 -29.45 -22.57 -2.79
CA ASN A 268 -28.80 -23.88 -2.78
C ASN A 268 -29.17 -24.78 -3.98
N CYS A 269 -29.66 -24.22 -5.10
CA CYS A 269 -29.79 -24.96 -6.36
C CYS A 269 -28.40 -25.21 -6.97
N LYS A 270 -27.62 -26.11 -6.33
CA LYS A 270 -26.20 -26.35 -6.62
C LYS A 270 -25.94 -26.97 -7.99
N ASN A 271 -26.94 -27.58 -8.62
CA ASN A 271 -26.83 -28.16 -9.95
C ASN A 271 -27.27 -27.20 -11.07
N LEU A 272 -27.90 -26.07 -10.74
CA LEU A 272 -28.36 -25.10 -11.73
C LEU A 272 -27.16 -24.47 -12.43
N VAL A 273 -27.04 -24.70 -13.73
CA VAL A 273 -25.94 -24.22 -14.58
C VAL A 273 -26.33 -22.95 -15.32
N ASN A 274 -27.57 -22.84 -15.78
CA ASN A 274 -28.05 -21.68 -16.55
C ASN A 274 -29.52 -21.42 -16.26
N ILE A 275 -29.88 -20.14 -16.14
CA ILE A 275 -31.26 -19.69 -16.05
C ILE A 275 -31.51 -18.48 -16.94
N LYS A 276 -32.58 -18.57 -17.73
CA LYS A 276 -33.17 -17.44 -18.44
C LYS A 276 -34.40 -16.95 -17.68
N ILE A 277 -34.26 -15.80 -17.04
CA ILE A 277 -35.34 -15.15 -16.30
C ILE A 277 -36.37 -14.61 -17.30
N SER A 278 -37.66 -14.73 -17.00
CA SER A 278 -38.74 -14.29 -17.89
C SER A 278 -38.76 -12.76 -18.03
N ASP A 279 -39.11 -12.28 -19.23
CA ASP A 279 -39.33 -10.87 -19.56
C ASP A 279 -40.51 -10.22 -18.78
N LYS A 280 -41.25 -11.01 -17.99
CA LYS A 280 -42.30 -10.52 -17.08
C LYS A 280 -41.80 -10.22 -15.68
N VAL A 281 -40.63 -10.75 -15.30
CA VAL A 281 -40.05 -10.52 -13.99
C VAL A 281 -39.54 -9.09 -13.90
N THR A 282 -40.04 -8.35 -12.91
CA THR A 282 -39.63 -6.97 -12.62
C THR A 282 -38.73 -6.88 -11.40
N THR A 283 -38.79 -7.86 -10.50
CA THR A 283 -38.11 -7.78 -9.19
C THR A 283 -37.42 -9.09 -8.86
N LEU A 284 -36.11 -9.02 -8.58
CA LEU A 284 -35.39 -10.05 -7.84
C LEU A 284 -35.35 -9.60 -6.38
N GLU A 285 -36.17 -10.24 -5.55
CA GLU A 285 -36.51 -9.72 -4.22
C GLU A 285 -35.29 -9.60 -3.31
N ASP A 286 -35.32 -8.58 -2.45
CA ASP A 286 -34.34 -8.38 -1.40
C ASP A 286 -34.47 -9.46 -0.32
N SER A 287 -33.34 -9.87 0.27
CA SER A 287 -33.35 -10.82 1.38
C SER A 287 -34.08 -10.21 2.58
N TYR A 288 -35.17 -10.84 3.04
CA TYR A 288 -35.98 -10.33 4.15
C TYR A 288 -35.47 -10.84 5.52
N TYR A 289 -35.62 -10.02 6.56
CA TYR A 289 -35.40 -10.42 7.96
C TYR A 289 -36.61 -11.18 8.47
N ARG A 290 -36.53 -12.51 8.60
CA ARG A 290 -37.57 -13.26 9.31
C ARG A 290 -37.40 -13.21 10.83
N ASN A 291 -36.17 -13.17 11.35
CA ASN A 291 -35.78 -12.91 12.75
C ASN A 291 -34.23 -12.82 12.89
N TYR A 292 -33.71 -12.41 14.05
CA TYR A 292 -32.26 -12.21 14.33
C TYR A 292 -31.37 -13.45 14.05
N TYR A 293 -31.94 -14.65 13.95
CA TYR A 293 -31.24 -15.91 13.72
C TYR A 293 -31.40 -16.49 12.31
N ASP A 294 -32.16 -15.84 11.42
CA ASP A 294 -32.41 -16.37 10.08
C ASP A 294 -31.31 -15.95 9.10
N HIS A 295 -30.75 -16.92 8.37
CA HIS A 295 -29.67 -16.68 7.42
C HIS A 295 -30.23 -15.86 6.24
N LYS A 296 -29.51 -14.82 5.81
CA LYS A 296 -29.93 -13.96 4.69
C LYS A 296 -29.96 -14.79 3.41
N GLU A 297 -31.14 -15.15 2.90
CA GLU A 297 -31.26 -15.94 1.67
C GLU A 297 -31.50 -15.00 0.48
N GLY A 298 -30.57 -14.96 -0.45
CA GLY A 298 -30.80 -14.32 -1.75
C GLY A 298 -31.57 -15.24 -2.71
N VAL A 299 -32.06 -14.70 -3.81
CA VAL A 299 -32.82 -15.46 -4.83
C VAL A 299 -32.04 -16.69 -5.32
N PHE A 300 -30.79 -16.52 -5.76
CA PHE A 300 -29.88 -17.56 -6.27
C PHE A 300 -28.70 -17.81 -5.32
N ASP A 301 -28.88 -17.53 -4.03
CA ASP A 301 -27.80 -17.67 -3.05
C ASP A 301 -27.25 -19.10 -3.01
N SER A 302 -25.94 -19.22 -3.11
CA SER A 302 -25.20 -20.48 -3.11
C SER A 302 -25.56 -21.43 -4.26
N CYS A 303 -26.01 -20.89 -5.41
CA CYS A 303 -26.06 -21.60 -6.69
C CYS A 303 -24.66 -21.77 -7.29
N ILE A 304 -23.84 -22.64 -6.70
CA ILE A 304 -22.40 -22.75 -7.00
C ILE A 304 -22.07 -23.15 -8.44
N SER A 305 -22.98 -23.82 -9.16
CA SER A 305 -22.76 -24.24 -10.57
C SER A 305 -23.29 -23.25 -11.60
N LEU A 306 -23.95 -22.17 -11.18
CA LEU A 306 -24.57 -21.21 -12.09
C LEU A 306 -23.47 -20.47 -12.87
N LYS A 307 -23.38 -20.71 -14.18
CA LYS A 307 -22.32 -20.17 -15.06
C LYS A 307 -22.72 -18.84 -15.70
N SER A 308 -24.00 -18.71 -16.05
CA SER A 308 -24.56 -17.54 -16.70
C SER A 308 -25.99 -17.28 -16.24
N VAL A 309 -26.35 -16.01 -16.16
CA VAL A 309 -27.72 -15.54 -15.95
C VAL A 309 -27.98 -14.40 -16.92
N THR A 310 -29.14 -14.42 -17.55
CA THR A 310 -29.63 -13.28 -18.35
C THR A 310 -30.66 -12.52 -17.52
N ILE A 311 -30.32 -11.31 -17.10
CA ILE A 311 -31.24 -10.41 -16.39
C ILE A 311 -32.00 -9.59 -17.45
N PRO A 312 -33.32 -9.77 -17.63
CA PRO A 312 -34.07 -9.10 -18.68
C PRO A 312 -34.28 -7.61 -18.37
N ASN A 313 -34.50 -6.81 -19.42
CA ASN A 313 -34.76 -5.37 -19.33
C ASN A 313 -36.07 -5.00 -18.59
N SER A 314 -36.88 -5.98 -18.22
CA SER A 314 -38.05 -5.80 -17.36
C SER A 314 -37.67 -5.64 -15.88
N VAL A 315 -36.50 -6.14 -15.46
CA VAL A 315 -36.05 -6.08 -14.06
C VAL A 315 -35.67 -4.65 -13.70
N THR A 316 -36.27 -4.11 -12.64
CA THR A 316 -36.04 -2.75 -12.15
C THR A 316 -35.28 -2.70 -10.82
N SER A 317 -35.16 -3.83 -10.12
CA SER A 317 -34.46 -3.93 -8.83
C SER A 317 -33.78 -5.29 -8.67
N ILE A 318 -32.53 -5.27 -8.21
CA ILE A 318 -31.76 -6.45 -7.77
C ILE A 318 -31.56 -6.32 -6.26
N GLY A 319 -32.22 -7.19 -5.49
CA GLY A 319 -32.14 -7.23 -4.05
C GLY A 319 -30.77 -7.62 -3.48
N SER A 320 -30.66 -7.61 -2.15
CA SER A 320 -29.45 -8.06 -1.46
C SER A 320 -29.27 -9.57 -1.57
N ASN A 321 -28.02 -10.02 -1.57
CA ASN A 321 -27.62 -11.44 -1.61
C ASN A 321 -28.05 -12.23 -2.87
N VAL A 322 -28.70 -11.62 -3.87
CA VAL A 322 -29.37 -12.31 -5.00
C VAL A 322 -28.50 -13.39 -5.65
N PHE A 323 -27.21 -13.15 -5.89
CA PHE A 323 -26.24 -14.09 -6.45
C PHE A 323 -25.07 -14.35 -5.49
N ARG A 324 -25.27 -14.21 -4.17
CA ARG A 324 -24.20 -14.48 -3.19
C ARG A 324 -23.70 -15.91 -3.34
N GLY A 325 -22.38 -16.11 -3.40
CA GLY A 325 -21.77 -17.43 -3.46
C GLY A 325 -22.00 -18.18 -4.77
N CYS A 326 -22.45 -17.53 -5.84
CA CYS A 326 -22.49 -18.11 -7.19
C CYS A 326 -21.08 -18.23 -7.78
N THR A 327 -20.28 -19.15 -7.25
CA THR A 327 -18.83 -19.24 -7.50
C THR A 327 -18.47 -19.58 -8.94
N SER A 328 -19.37 -20.17 -9.74
CA SER A 328 -19.14 -20.46 -11.17
C SER A 328 -19.58 -19.34 -12.14
N LEU A 329 -20.21 -18.27 -11.63
CA LEU A 329 -20.80 -17.23 -12.47
C LEU A 329 -19.70 -16.42 -13.14
N LYS A 330 -19.66 -16.41 -14.48
CA LYS A 330 -18.54 -15.81 -15.24
C LYS A 330 -18.75 -14.36 -15.65
N THR A 331 -19.96 -14.01 -16.04
CA THR A 331 -20.28 -12.68 -16.57
C THR A 331 -21.68 -12.28 -16.15
N VAL A 332 -21.87 -11.00 -15.83
CA VAL A 332 -23.18 -10.42 -15.54
C VAL A 332 -23.33 -9.08 -16.25
N THR A 333 -24.47 -8.92 -16.91
CA THR A 333 -24.93 -7.62 -17.43
C THR A 333 -26.15 -7.18 -16.63
N ILE A 334 -26.03 -6.05 -15.94
CA ILE A 334 -27.13 -5.42 -15.20
C ILE A 334 -27.77 -4.40 -16.16
N PRO A 335 -29.04 -4.61 -16.57
CA PRO A 335 -29.65 -3.79 -17.61
C PRO A 335 -29.94 -2.35 -17.15
N ASN A 336 -30.13 -1.45 -18.12
CA ASN A 336 -30.43 -0.03 -17.87
C ASN A 336 -31.76 0.21 -17.13
N SER A 337 -32.62 -0.78 -17.05
CA SER A 337 -33.88 -0.73 -16.31
C SER A 337 -33.69 -0.82 -14.80
N VAL A 338 -32.56 -1.40 -14.33
CA VAL A 338 -32.28 -1.57 -12.91
C VAL A 338 -31.90 -0.23 -12.29
N THR A 339 -32.53 0.09 -11.16
CA THR A 339 -32.35 1.36 -10.45
C THR A 339 -31.34 1.29 -9.32
N SER A 340 -31.12 0.11 -8.74
CA SER A 340 -30.14 -0.14 -7.67
C SER A 340 -29.66 -1.59 -7.65
N VAL A 341 -28.45 -1.80 -7.13
CA VAL A 341 -27.89 -3.13 -6.86
C VAL A 341 -27.78 -3.31 -5.35
N GLY A 342 -28.46 -4.32 -4.80
CA GLY A 342 -28.52 -4.58 -3.36
C GLY A 342 -27.18 -4.96 -2.73
N SER A 343 -27.15 -4.96 -1.40
CA SER A 343 -25.93 -5.31 -0.66
C SER A 343 -25.60 -6.79 -0.83
N HIS A 344 -24.32 -7.14 -0.91
CA HIS A 344 -23.88 -8.54 -1.11
C HIS A 344 -24.45 -9.22 -2.37
N ALA A 345 -25.03 -8.50 -3.33
CA ALA A 345 -25.76 -9.05 -4.46
C ALA A 345 -24.95 -10.07 -5.29
N PHE A 346 -23.64 -9.90 -5.44
CA PHE A 346 -22.72 -10.80 -6.14
C PHE A 346 -21.52 -11.18 -5.25
N ASN A 347 -21.68 -11.08 -3.93
CA ASN A 347 -20.61 -11.38 -2.98
C ASN A 347 -20.11 -12.83 -3.16
N GLY A 348 -18.80 -13.01 -3.26
CA GLY A 348 -18.18 -14.33 -3.41
C GLY A 348 -18.40 -15.00 -4.78
N CYS A 349 -18.80 -14.25 -5.83
CA CYS A 349 -18.78 -14.75 -7.21
C CYS A 349 -17.34 -14.87 -7.72
N THR A 350 -16.58 -15.85 -7.23
CA THR A 350 -15.14 -15.95 -7.41
C THR A 350 -14.69 -16.16 -8.86
N SER A 351 -15.54 -16.69 -9.74
CA SER A 351 -15.26 -16.83 -11.19
C SER A 351 -15.75 -15.66 -12.05
N LEU A 352 -16.32 -14.61 -11.45
CA LEU A 352 -16.85 -13.46 -12.19
C LEU A 352 -15.70 -12.66 -12.80
N ILE A 353 -15.63 -12.62 -14.13
CA ILE A 353 -14.55 -12.00 -14.89
C ILE A 353 -14.85 -10.53 -15.20
N SER A 354 -16.11 -10.24 -15.56
CA SER A 354 -16.54 -8.90 -15.96
C SER A 354 -17.96 -8.59 -15.55
N VAL A 355 -18.19 -7.34 -15.17
CA VAL A 355 -19.52 -6.81 -14.85
C VAL A 355 -19.79 -5.55 -15.65
N THR A 356 -20.96 -5.47 -16.26
CA THR A 356 -21.48 -4.23 -16.87
C THR A 356 -22.68 -3.74 -16.06
N ILE A 357 -22.57 -2.54 -15.51
CA ILE A 357 -23.62 -1.89 -14.70
C ILE A 357 -24.33 -0.86 -15.59
N GLY A 358 -25.64 -1.04 -15.80
CA GLY A 358 -26.44 -0.17 -16.65
C GLY A 358 -26.52 1.28 -16.17
N ASN A 359 -26.81 2.20 -17.11
CA ASN A 359 -26.90 3.63 -16.87
C ASN A 359 -28.11 4.06 -16.01
N GLY A 360 -29.09 3.17 -15.79
CA GLY A 360 -30.20 3.45 -14.87
C GLY A 360 -29.88 3.21 -13.40
N VAL A 361 -28.76 2.52 -13.10
CA VAL A 361 -28.37 2.19 -11.73
C VAL A 361 -27.89 3.46 -11.04
N THR A 362 -28.52 3.80 -9.92
CA THR A 362 -28.21 5.01 -9.14
C THR A 362 -27.29 4.73 -7.95
N SER A 363 -27.30 3.50 -7.42
CA SER A 363 -26.50 3.10 -6.26
C SER A 363 -26.08 1.63 -6.33
N ILE A 364 -24.88 1.35 -5.82
CA ILE A 364 -24.32 0.00 -5.66
C ILE A 364 -24.15 -0.26 -4.17
N GLY A 365 -24.83 -1.29 -3.65
CA GLY A 365 -24.87 -1.62 -2.23
C GLY A 365 -23.55 -2.13 -1.66
N SER A 366 -23.45 -2.13 -0.33
CA SER A 366 -22.25 -2.59 0.38
C SER A 366 -21.96 -4.06 0.09
N ASN A 367 -20.68 -4.39 -0.04
CA ASN A 367 -20.17 -5.73 -0.32
C ASN A 367 -20.72 -6.37 -1.61
N ALA A 368 -21.34 -5.60 -2.52
CA ALA A 368 -22.03 -6.15 -3.68
C ALA A 368 -21.16 -7.06 -4.55
N PHE A 369 -19.86 -6.77 -4.69
CA PHE A 369 -18.89 -7.59 -5.43
C PHE A 369 -17.71 -8.03 -4.55
N TRP A 370 -17.89 -8.06 -3.23
CA TRP A 370 -16.84 -8.45 -2.30
C TRP A 370 -16.33 -9.85 -2.61
N GLY A 371 -15.02 -10.04 -2.67
CA GLY A 371 -14.38 -11.33 -2.92
C GLY A 371 -14.59 -11.88 -4.33
N CYS A 372 -14.96 -11.06 -5.33
CA CYS A 372 -14.95 -11.46 -6.74
C CYS A 372 -13.51 -11.53 -7.26
N THR A 373 -12.75 -12.55 -6.85
CA THR A 373 -11.29 -12.61 -7.02
C THR A 373 -10.84 -12.68 -8.48
N SER A 374 -11.67 -13.17 -9.40
CA SER A 374 -11.37 -13.21 -10.84
C SER A 374 -11.83 -11.97 -11.62
N LEU A 375 -12.39 -10.95 -10.94
CA LEU A 375 -12.96 -9.78 -11.60
C LEU A 375 -11.85 -8.91 -12.19
N ILE A 376 -11.77 -8.85 -13.52
CA ILE A 376 -10.73 -8.11 -14.25
C ILE A 376 -11.20 -6.71 -14.60
N SER A 377 -12.47 -6.55 -14.95
CA SER A 377 -13.03 -5.28 -15.45
C SER A 377 -14.44 -5.03 -14.95
N VAL A 378 -14.71 -3.78 -14.56
CA VAL A 378 -16.04 -3.30 -14.17
C VAL A 378 -16.36 -2.07 -14.99
N THR A 379 -17.50 -2.10 -15.70
CA THR A 379 -18.05 -0.92 -16.37
C THR A 379 -19.16 -0.35 -15.49
N ILE A 380 -18.94 0.85 -14.95
CA ILE A 380 -19.90 1.56 -14.12
C ILE A 380 -20.70 2.53 -15.00
N GLY A 381 -22.02 2.39 -15.03
CA GLY A 381 -22.92 3.27 -15.77
C GLY A 381 -22.91 4.71 -15.24
N ASN A 382 -23.15 5.68 -16.12
CA ASN A 382 -23.14 7.12 -15.81
C ASN A 382 -24.31 7.60 -14.94
N GLY A 383 -25.23 6.71 -14.56
CA GLY A 383 -26.28 6.99 -13.58
C GLY A 383 -25.84 6.78 -12.13
N VAL A 384 -24.71 6.08 -11.90
CA VAL A 384 -24.30 5.69 -10.55
C VAL A 384 -23.82 6.92 -9.80
N THR A 385 -24.42 7.18 -8.64
CA THR A 385 -24.09 8.31 -7.76
C THR A 385 -23.37 7.86 -6.49
N SER A 386 -23.57 6.62 -6.05
CA SER A 386 -23.00 6.12 -4.80
C SER A 386 -22.51 4.66 -4.90
N ILE A 387 -21.34 4.41 -4.31
CA ILE A 387 -20.70 3.10 -4.16
C ILE A 387 -20.57 2.79 -2.66
N GLY A 388 -21.16 1.68 -2.21
CA GLY A 388 -21.23 1.25 -0.82
C GLY A 388 -19.91 0.75 -0.21
N TYR A 389 -19.96 0.40 1.08
CA TYR A 389 -18.79 -0.09 1.83
C TYR A 389 -18.29 -1.40 1.23
N SER A 390 -16.97 -1.57 1.16
CA SER A 390 -16.36 -2.86 0.75
C SER A 390 -16.88 -3.42 -0.59
N THR A 391 -17.41 -2.58 -1.48
CA THR A 391 -18.15 -3.01 -2.69
C THR A 391 -17.32 -3.95 -3.57
N PHE A 392 -16.06 -3.60 -3.84
CA PHE A 392 -15.10 -4.38 -4.63
C PHE A 392 -13.93 -4.87 -3.77
N GLU A 393 -14.07 -4.93 -2.46
CA GLU A 393 -13.00 -5.41 -1.59
C GLU A 393 -12.59 -6.85 -1.98
N ARG A 394 -11.27 -7.10 -2.00
CA ARG A 394 -10.63 -8.36 -2.42
C ARG A 394 -10.96 -8.79 -3.87
N CYS A 395 -11.29 -7.84 -4.76
CA CYS A 395 -11.26 -8.09 -6.20
C CYS A 395 -9.80 -8.10 -6.70
N THR A 396 -9.06 -9.16 -6.33
CA THR A 396 -7.59 -9.22 -6.47
C THR A 396 -7.10 -9.20 -7.90
N SER A 397 -7.93 -9.51 -8.91
CA SER A 397 -7.59 -9.46 -10.33
C SER A 397 -7.95 -8.14 -11.03
N LEU A 398 -8.60 -7.20 -10.34
CA LEU A 398 -9.06 -5.94 -10.95
C LEU A 398 -7.86 -5.06 -11.29
N LYS A 399 -7.61 -4.84 -12.57
CA LYS A 399 -6.39 -4.14 -13.04
C LYS A 399 -6.54 -2.63 -13.10
N SER A 400 -7.72 -2.17 -13.51
CA SER A 400 -8.04 -0.75 -13.68
C SER A 400 -9.53 -0.56 -13.47
N ILE A 401 -9.91 0.61 -12.97
CA ILE A 401 -11.32 1.01 -12.93
C ILE A 401 -11.46 2.49 -13.30
N THR A 402 -12.47 2.77 -14.14
CA THR A 402 -12.90 4.12 -14.44
C THR A 402 -14.16 4.42 -13.64
N ILE A 403 -14.09 5.40 -12.76
CA ILE A 403 -15.21 5.83 -11.94
C ILE A 403 -15.83 7.06 -12.61
N PRO A 404 -17.11 7.02 -13.02
CA PRO A 404 -17.72 8.12 -13.76
C PRO A 404 -17.91 9.36 -12.87
N ASN A 405 -17.91 10.55 -13.48
CA ASN A 405 -18.14 11.83 -12.78
C ASN A 405 -19.53 11.97 -12.16
N SER A 406 -20.46 11.04 -12.43
CA SER A 406 -21.74 10.97 -11.75
C SER A 406 -21.61 10.50 -10.30
N VAL A 407 -20.52 9.81 -9.94
CA VAL A 407 -20.28 9.26 -8.60
C VAL A 407 -19.87 10.37 -7.65
N THR A 408 -20.72 10.67 -6.67
CA THR A 408 -20.48 11.72 -5.66
C THR A 408 -20.09 11.17 -4.29
N SER A 409 -20.22 9.85 -4.08
CA SER A 409 -19.82 9.21 -2.82
C SER A 409 -19.28 7.80 -3.05
N ILE A 410 -18.11 7.50 -2.49
CA ILE A 410 -17.56 6.15 -2.36
C ILE A 410 -17.30 5.91 -0.87
N LYS A 411 -17.83 4.81 -0.32
CA LYS A 411 -17.67 4.49 1.11
C LYS A 411 -16.37 3.72 1.38
N ASN A 412 -15.97 3.70 2.65
CA ASN A 412 -14.72 3.09 3.11
C ASN A 412 -14.57 1.64 2.62
N TRP A 413 -13.32 1.27 2.34
CA TRP A 413 -12.89 -0.05 1.89
C TRP A 413 -13.46 -0.50 0.54
N ALA A 414 -14.11 0.38 -0.23
CA ALA A 414 -14.73 0.01 -1.50
C ALA A 414 -13.79 -0.74 -2.47
N PHE A 415 -12.49 -0.45 -2.47
CA PHE A 415 -11.47 -1.16 -3.26
C PHE A 415 -10.38 -1.78 -2.37
N ASN A 416 -10.69 -2.09 -1.10
CA ASN A 416 -9.70 -2.64 -0.17
C ASN A 416 -9.13 -3.97 -0.70
N GLY A 417 -7.81 -4.12 -0.73
CA GLY A 417 -7.17 -5.36 -1.18
C GLY A 417 -7.37 -5.69 -2.66
N CYS A 418 -7.67 -4.71 -3.51
CA CYS A 418 -7.59 -4.86 -4.97
C CYS A 418 -6.12 -4.90 -5.42
N THR A 419 -5.43 -5.99 -5.11
CA THR A 419 -3.97 -6.09 -5.20
C THR A 419 -3.39 -5.91 -6.60
N SER A 420 -4.16 -6.15 -7.67
CA SER A 420 -3.74 -5.93 -9.07
C SER A 420 -4.08 -4.54 -9.62
N LEU A 421 -4.76 -3.68 -8.84
CA LEU A 421 -5.18 -2.36 -9.30
C LEU A 421 -3.95 -1.47 -9.46
N ALA A 422 -3.54 -1.23 -10.71
CA ALA A 422 -2.31 -0.52 -11.04
C ALA A 422 -2.50 1.01 -11.16
N SER A 423 -3.69 1.44 -11.55
CA SER A 423 -4.04 2.84 -11.72
C SER A 423 -5.52 3.09 -11.46
N VAL A 424 -5.84 4.25 -10.88
CA VAL A 424 -7.22 4.72 -10.71
C VAL A 424 -7.31 6.19 -11.10
N THR A 425 -8.36 6.55 -11.85
CA THR A 425 -8.74 7.95 -12.09
C THR A 425 -9.87 8.31 -11.13
N ILE A 426 -9.57 9.21 -10.19
CA ILE A 426 -10.55 9.70 -9.21
C ILE A 426 -11.35 10.85 -9.86
N PRO A 427 -12.69 10.78 -9.93
CA PRO A 427 -13.50 11.81 -10.57
C PRO A 427 -13.56 13.11 -9.75
N ASN A 428 -13.74 14.23 -10.46
CA ASN A 428 -13.81 15.58 -9.86
C ASN A 428 -15.09 15.83 -9.03
N SER A 429 -16.02 14.89 -9.03
CA SER A 429 -17.25 14.92 -8.24
C SER A 429 -17.07 14.49 -6.78
N LEU A 430 -15.91 13.89 -6.44
CA LEU A 430 -15.63 13.38 -5.09
C LEU A 430 -14.94 14.43 -4.22
N THR A 431 -15.39 14.53 -2.98
CA THR A 431 -14.80 15.39 -1.93
C THR A 431 -14.08 14.60 -0.83
N ASP A 432 -14.38 13.31 -0.70
CA ASP A 432 -13.84 12.42 0.33
C ASP A 432 -13.54 11.05 -0.30
N ILE A 433 -12.30 10.59 -0.14
CA ILE A 433 -11.82 9.27 -0.59
C ILE A 433 -11.23 8.44 0.56
N SER A 434 -11.63 8.74 1.79
CA SER A 434 -11.10 8.10 2.99
C SER A 434 -11.28 6.58 2.96
N GLY A 435 -10.21 5.85 3.25
CA GLY A 435 -10.19 4.39 3.32
C GLY A 435 -10.52 3.64 2.02
N VAL A 436 -10.57 4.30 0.87
CA VAL A 436 -11.11 3.70 -0.38
C VAL A 436 -10.17 2.67 -1.00
N PHE A 437 -8.86 2.94 -1.06
CA PHE A 437 -7.85 2.15 -1.81
C PHE A 437 -6.84 1.42 -0.91
N VAL A 438 -7.22 1.10 0.33
CA VAL A 438 -6.35 0.37 1.26
C VAL A 438 -5.90 -0.97 0.65
N GLY A 439 -4.63 -1.34 0.79
CA GLY A 439 -4.08 -2.61 0.32
C GLY A 439 -4.05 -2.79 -1.20
N CYS A 440 -4.21 -1.72 -2.00
CA CYS A 440 -4.00 -1.77 -3.45
C CYS A 440 -2.50 -1.83 -3.76
N THR A 441 -1.88 -2.98 -3.52
CA THR A 441 -0.41 -3.13 -3.51
C THR A 441 0.26 -2.84 -4.85
N SER A 442 -0.43 -2.99 -5.98
CA SER A 442 0.11 -2.65 -7.31
C SER A 442 -0.11 -1.21 -7.74
N LEU A 443 -0.81 -0.38 -6.95
CA LEU A 443 -1.12 1.00 -7.30
C LEU A 443 0.16 1.83 -7.31
N ALA A 444 0.69 2.12 -8.50
CA ALA A 444 1.98 2.79 -8.66
C ALA A 444 1.85 4.33 -8.71
N SER A 445 0.71 4.83 -9.19
CA SER A 445 0.43 6.25 -9.30
C SER A 445 -1.06 6.54 -9.09
N VAL A 446 -1.36 7.70 -8.51
CA VAL A 446 -2.73 8.20 -8.35
C VAL A 446 -2.76 9.71 -8.60
N THR A 447 -3.77 10.16 -9.35
CA THR A 447 -4.07 11.59 -9.51
C THR A 447 -5.25 11.93 -8.59
N ILE A 448 -5.01 12.80 -7.61
CA ILE A 448 -6.03 13.26 -6.68
C ILE A 448 -6.55 14.62 -7.19
N PRO A 449 -7.84 14.74 -7.54
CA PRO A 449 -8.40 15.99 -8.05
C PRO A 449 -8.56 17.05 -6.94
N ASN A 450 -8.55 18.32 -7.34
CA ASN A 450 -8.71 19.47 -6.43
C ASN A 450 -10.08 19.55 -5.73
N SER A 451 -11.04 18.71 -6.12
CA SER A 451 -12.32 18.57 -5.43
C SER A 451 -12.18 17.83 -4.09
N VAL A 452 -11.15 16.99 -3.94
CA VAL A 452 -10.94 16.13 -2.77
C VAL A 452 -10.39 16.96 -1.62
N THR A 453 -11.03 16.83 -0.46
CA THR A 453 -10.69 17.52 0.79
C THR A 453 -10.17 16.59 1.88
N LYS A 454 -10.48 15.28 1.79
CA LYS A 454 -10.10 14.27 2.78
C LYS A 454 -9.57 13.01 2.10
N ILE A 455 -8.41 12.55 2.57
CA ILE A 455 -7.75 11.32 2.06
C ILE A 455 -7.39 10.35 3.18
N SER A 456 -8.08 10.42 4.32
CA SER A 456 -7.71 9.71 5.53
C SER A 456 -7.76 8.18 5.32
N GLY A 457 -6.64 7.50 5.54
CA GLY A 457 -6.51 6.06 5.28
C GLY A 457 -6.66 5.65 3.82
N ALA A 458 -6.72 6.58 2.86
CA ALA A 458 -7.10 6.28 1.48
C ALA A 458 -6.17 5.28 0.79
N PHE A 459 -4.85 5.36 1.03
CA PHE A 459 -3.82 4.59 0.33
C PHE A 459 -3.00 3.69 1.26
N GLY A 460 -3.50 3.39 2.47
CA GLY A 460 -2.76 2.55 3.42
C GLY A 460 -2.41 1.19 2.80
N GLY A 461 -1.14 0.78 2.81
CA GLY A 461 -0.65 -0.48 2.26
C GLY A 461 -0.48 -0.49 0.74
N CYS A 462 -0.54 0.66 0.06
CA CYS A 462 -0.19 0.77 -1.36
C CYS A 462 1.33 0.68 -1.56
N THR A 463 1.87 -0.53 -1.45
CA THR A 463 3.32 -0.78 -1.40
C THR A 463 4.08 -0.39 -2.68
N SER A 464 3.43 -0.28 -3.83
CA SER A 464 4.04 0.19 -5.09
C SER A 464 3.95 1.69 -5.33
N LEU A 465 3.22 2.44 -4.50
CA LEU A 465 3.01 3.88 -4.69
C LEU A 465 4.32 4.64 -4.43
N ALA A 466 4.97 5.09 -5.50
CA ALA A 466 6.31 5.70 -5.42
C ALA A 466 6.28 7.21 -5.11
N SER A 467 5.25 7.90 -5.62
CA SER A 467 5.06 9.34 -5.44
C SER A 467 3.59 9.72 -5.49
N VAL A 468 3.22 10.79 -4.79
CA VAL A 468 1.88 11.35 -4.79
C VAL A 468 1.93 12.86 -4.63
N THR A 469 1.12 13.56 -5.42
CA THR A 469 0.87 14.99 -5.25
C THR A 469 -0.47 15.17 -4.55
N ILE A 470 -0.45 15.75 -3.35
CA ILE A 470 -1.64 16.03 -2.57
C ILE A 470 -2.11 17.45 -2.93
N PRO A 471 -3.36 17.65 -3.40
CA PRO A 471 -3.84 18.98 -3.79
C PRO A 471 -4.09 19.89 -2.59
N ASN A 472 -4.02 21.21 -2.81
CA ASN A 472 -4.21 22.24 -1.77
C ASN A 472 -5.61 22.28 -1.16
N SER A 473 -6.56 21.52 -1.68
CA SER A 473 -7.89 21.33 -1.11
C SER A 473 -7.90 20.35 0.06
N VAL A 474 -6.89 19.48 0.18
CA VAL A 474 -6.83 18.43 1.21
C VAL A 474 -6.41 19.00 2.56
N THR A 475 -7.20 18.72 3.59
CA THR A 475 -6.93 19.18 4.96
C THR A 475 -6.60 18.04 5.93
N ASP A 476 -7.07 16.82 5.64
CA ASP A 476 -6.84 15.63 6.48
C ASP A 476 -6.13 14.51 5.69
N ILE A 477 -4.96 14.11 6.21
CA ILE A 477 -4.08 13.09 5.66
C ILE A 477 -3.84 11.92 6.64
N SER A 478 -4.65 11.81 7.69
CA SER A 478 -4.47 10.80 8.75
C SER A 478 -4.47 9.38 8.17
N GLY A 479 -3.43 8.59 8.43
CA GLY A 479 -3.27 7.23 7.92
C GLY A 479 -3.19 7.08 6.40
N ALA A 480 -3.19 8.19 5.64
CA ALA A 480 -3.36 8.17 4.19
C ALA A 480 -2.33 7.30 3.46
N PHE A 481 -1.08 7.27 3.94
CA PHE A 481 0.04 6.55 3.32
C PHE A 481 0.69 5.54 4.28
N ASN A 482 -0.04 5.07 5.29
CA ASN A 482 0.46 4.03 6.20
C ASN A 482 0.92 2.79 5.42
N GLY A 483 2.14 2.32 5.58
CA GLY A 483 2.66 1.13 4.91
C GLY A 483 2.95 1.30 3.41
N CYS A 484 2.98 2.53 2.88
CA CYS A 484 3.41 2.80 1.50
C CYS A 484 4.93 2.67 1.38
N THR A 485 5.45 1.45 1.36
CA THR A 485 6.89 1.15 1.46
C THR A 485 7.73 1.71 0.32
N SER A 486 7.17 1.92 -0.87
CA SER A 486 7.89 2.51 -2.02
C SER A 486 7.81 4.04 -2.07
N LEU A 487 7.04 4.69 -1.20
CA LEU A 487 6.83 6.13 -1.24
C LEU A 487 8.15 6.86 -0.93
N ALA A 488 8.76 7.43 -1.98
CA ALA A 488 10.06 8.08 -1.89
C ALA A 488 9.96 9.61 -1.71
N SER A 489 8.88 10.21 -2.23
CA SER A 489 8.62 11.64 -2.17
C SER A 489 7.13 11.94 -2.07
N VAL A 490 6.79 12.93 -1.24
CA VAL A 490 5.43 13.46 -1.07
C VAL A 490 5.53 14.95 -0.77
N THR A 491 4.63 15.73 -1.36
CA THR A 491 4.48 17.16 -1.03
C THR A 491 3.23 17.34 -0.18
N ILE A 492 3.39 17.83 1.05
CA ILE A 492 2.28 18.16 1.94
C ILE A 492 1.82 19.59 1.61
N PRO A 493 0.52 19.82 1.35
CA PRO A 493 0.03 21.15 1.01
C PRO A 493 -0.13 22.04 2.25
N ASN A 494 -0.12 23.36 2.06
CA ASN A 494 -0.27 24.34 3.14
C ASN A 494 -1.66 24.37 3.80
N SER A 495 -2.63 23.66 3.24
CA SER A 495 -3.97 23.44 3.82
C SER A 495 -3.96 22.45 4.98
N VAL A 496 -2.92 21.63 5.11
CA VAL A 496 -2.76 20.66 6.20
C VAL A 496 -2.24 21.39 7.44
N THR A 497 -3.00 21.27 8.54
CA THR A 497 -2.66 21.86 9.85
C THR A 497 -2.09 20.85 10.83
N SER A 498 -2.14 19.56 10.51
CA SER A 498 -1.62 18.48 11.35
C SER A 498 -1.10 17.33 10.49
N ILE A 499 0.07 16.79 10.81
CA ILE A 499 0.48 15.50 10.26
C ILE A 499 -0.26 14.42 11.04
N GLY A 500 -1.41 14.00 10.48
CA GLY A 500 -2.37 13.13 11.14
C GLY A 500 -1.82 11.76 11.55
N GLU A 501 -2.58 11.06 12.41
CA GLU A 501 -2.16 9.80 13.02
C GLU A 501 -1.71 8.80 11.94
N SER A 502 -0.52 8.23 12.11
CA SER A 502 0.06 7.22 11.22
C SER A 502 0.14 7.61 9.73
N ALA A 503 0.04 8.90 9.36
CA ALA A 503 -0.04 9.37 7.97
C ALA A 503 1.05 8.78 7.05
N PHE A 504 2.27 8.65 7.54
CA PHE A 504 3.43 8.11 6.83
C PHE A 504 4.08 6.91 7.56
N SER A 505 3.40 6.32 8.54
CA SER A 505 3.94 5.18 9.30
C SER A 505 4.33 4.04 8.33
N GLY A 506 5.53 3.49 8.44
CA GLY A 506 6.02 2.40 7.59
C GLY A 506 6.41 2.81 6.16
N CYS A 507 6.52 4.11 5.86
CA CYS A 507 7.05 4.59 4.58
C CYS A 507 8.58 4.40 4.52
N THR A 508 9.02 3.14 4.36
CA THR A 508 10.43 2.74 4.50
C THR A 508 11.36 3.32 3.42
N SER A 509 10.84 3.78 2.27
CA SER A 509 11.64 4.45 1.22
C SER A 509 11.70 5.97 1.34
N LEU A 510 10.95 6.58 2.27
CA LEU A 510 10.87 8.03 2.41
C LEU A 510 12.18 8.58 3.00
N LYS A 511 12.96 9.30 2.20
CA LYS A 511 14.30 9.81 2.58
C LYS A 511 14.25 11.17 3.26
N SER A 512 13.32 12.02 2.82
CA SER A 512 13.13 13.39 3.28
C SER A 512 11.68 13.79 3.06
N ILE A 513 11.17 14.66 3.92
CA ILE A 513 9.85 15.26 3.78
C ILE A 513 9.90 16.70 4.28
N VAL A 514 9.20 17.60 3.59
CA VAL A 514 9.06 18.99 4.00
C VAL A 514 7.73 19.15 4.73
N ILE A 515 7.78 19.52 6.01
CA ILE A 515 6.60 19.88 6.80
C ILE A 515 6.30 21.37 6.57
N PRO A 516 5.12 21.76 6.07
CA PRO A 516 4.79 23.16 5.85
C PRO A 516 4.56 23.92 7.16
N ASN A 517 4.78 25.24 7.14
CA ASN A 517 4.59 26.11 8.31
C ASN A 517 3.12 26.24 8.78
N SER A 518 2.17 25.70 8.02
CA SER A 518 0.77 25.58 8.42
C SER A 518 0.55 24.51 9.50
N VAL A 519 1.49 23.57 9.64
CA VAL A 519 1.37 22.44 10.56
C VAL A 519 1.62 22.88 12.00
N ILE A 520 0.67 22.58 12.87
CA ILE A 520 0.67 22.87 14.30
C ILE A 520 1.02 21.63 15.13
N SER A 521 0.70 20.43 14.64
CA SER A 521 0.98 19.19 15.38
C SER A 521 1.47 18.05 14.47
N ILE A 522 2.31 17.20 15.05
CA ILE A 522 2.70 15.90 14.47
C ILE A 522 2.10 14.82 15.35
N GLU A 523 1.12 14.08 14.84
CA GLU A 523 0.31 13.17 15.65
C GLU A 523 0.99 11.80 15.87
N LYS A 524 0.30 10.98 16.68
CA LYS A 524 0.71 9.62 17.02
C LYS A 524 1.14 8.81 15.80
N ASN A 525 2.28 8.13 15.90
CA ASN A 525 2.87 7.27 14.86
C ASN A 525 3.09 7.93 13.47
N ALA A 526 2.99 9.26 13.32
CA ALA A 526 2.97 9.93 12.01
C ALA A 526 4.07 9.48 11.03
N PHE A 527 5.30 9.28 11.52
CA PHE A 527 6.48 8.82 10.77
C PHE A 527 7.09 7.55 11.38
N LYS A 528 6.34 6.77 12.15
CA LYS A 528 6.85 5.54 12.78
C LYS A 528 7.42 4.61 11.72
N ALA A 529 8.59 4.02 11.97
CA ALA A 529 9.28 3.09 11.10
C ALA A 529 9.57 3.62 9.67
N CYS A 530 9.71 4.95 9.51
CA CYS A 530 10.30 5.55 8.31
C CYS A 530 11.82 5.31 8.30
N THR A 531 12.24 4.07 8.04
CA THR A 531 13.62 3.62 8.24
C THR A 531 14.65 4.28 7.34
N SER A 532 14.25 4.88 6.21
CA SER A 532 15.15 5.65 5.33
C SER A 532 15.19 7.16 5.60
N LEU A 533 14.36 7.67 6.51
CA LEU A 533 14.27 9.11 6.78
C LEU A 533 15.56 9.60 7.43
N LYS A 534 16.35 10.41 6.73
CA LYS A 534 17.69 10.84 7.18
C LYS A 534 17.66 12.12 8.00
N SER A 535 16.78 13.04 7.62
CA SER A 535 16.63 14.35 8.22
C SER A 535 15.20 14.83 8.03
N ILE A 536 14.69 15.55 9.02
CA ILE A 536 13.40 16.21 8.94
C ILE A 536 13.51 17.57 9.64
N ALA A 537 13.03 18.62 8.98
CA ALA A 537 12.91 19.94 9.57
C ALA A 537 11.51 20.08 10.15
N ILE A 538 11.41 20.26 11.47
CA ILE A 538 10.14 20.55 12.14
C ILE A 538 10.00 22.07 12.22
N PRO A 539 8.94 22.68 11.66
CA PRO A 539 8.79 24.13 11.67
C PRO A 539 8.41 24.65 13.06
N ASN A 540 8.73 25.92 13.35
CA ASN A 540 8.43 26.59 14.62
C ASN A 540 6.93 26.75 14.91
N SER A 541 6.07 26.49 13.93
CA SER A 541 4.62 26.43 14.11
C SER A 541 4.18 25.20 14.91
N VAL A 542 4.99 24.14 14.93
CA VAL A 542 4.65 22.88 15.62
C VAL A 542 4.76 23.05 17.13
N THR A 543 3.69 22.75 17.85
CA THR A 543 3.62 22.86 19.31
C THR A 543 3.61 21.51 20.02
N SER A 544 3.33 20.41 19.30
CA SER A 544 3.29 19.05 19.87
C SER A 544 3.86 17.98 18.92
N ILE A 545 4.52 16.99 19.53
CA ILE A 545 5.03 15.78 18.87
C ILE A 545 4.44 14.56 19.60
N GLY A 546 3.55 13.84 18.92
CA GLY A 546 2.74 12.78 19.49
C GLY A 546 3.49 11.46 19.77
N GLU A 547 2.79 10.56 20.44
CA GLU A 547 3.30 9.24 20.84
C GLU A 547 3.89 8.48 19.64
N SER A 548 5.12 7.98 19.80
CA SER A 548 5.82 7.20 18.77
C SER A 548 5.96 7.88 17.40
N ALA A 549 5.80 9.21 17.30
CA ALA A 549 5.75 9.94 16.03
C ALA A 549 6.92 9.62 15.09
N PHE A 550 8.13 9.43 15.61
CA PHE A 550 9.34 9.09 14.88
C PHE A 550 9.96 7.76 15.35
N SER A 551 9.22 6.92 16.06
CA SER A 551 9.77 5.67 16.60
C SER A 551 10.26 4.76 15.48
N GLY A 552 11.48 4.22 15.59
CA GLY A 552 12.06 3.33 14.59
C GLY A 552 12.53 4.03 13.31
N CYS A 553 12.69 5.36 13.30
CA CYS A 553 13.37 6.09 12.22
C CYS A 553 14.88 5.83 12.27
N THR A 554 15.30 4.62 11.90
CA THR A 554 16.67 4.14 12.12
C THR A 554 17.74 4.89 11.32
N SER A 555 17.40 5.60 10.24
CA SER A 555 18.36 6.43 9.48
C SER A 555 18.44 7.89 9.94
N LEU A 556 17.57 8.31 10.88
CA LEU A 556 17.51 9.71 11.31
C LEU A 556 18.78 10.06 12.08
N LYS A 557 19.59 11.00 11.55
CA LYS A 557 20.90 11.34 12.13
C LYS A 557 20.86 12.48 13.13
N SER A 558 20.02 13.48 12.83
CA SER A 558 19.89 14.69 13.62
C SER A 558 18.47 15.21 13.56
N ILE A 559 18.03 15.84 14.66
CA ILE A 559 16.74 16.52 14.72
C ILE A 559 16.82 17.78 15.57
N VAL A 560 16.17 18.85 15.10
CA VAL A 560 15.97 20.08 15.85
C VAL A 560 14.51 20.10 16.28
N ILE A 561 14.27 20.02 17.59
CA ILE A 561 12.93 20.15 18.17
C ILE A 561 12.69 21.65 18.40
N PRO A 562 11.60 22.24 17.84
CA PRO A 562 11.35 23.67 17.96
C PRO A 562 11.10 24.15 19.39
N ASN A 563 11.44 25.42 19.66
CA ASN A 563 11.22 26.06 20.97
C ASN A 563 9.75 26.20 21.39
N SER A 564 8.82 26.03 20.45
CA SER A 564 7.38 25.99 20.66
C SER A 564 6.88 24.67 21.25
N VAL A 565 7.69 23.61 21.21
CA VAL A 565 7.33 22.29 21.76
C VAL A 565 7.54 22.28 23.27
N ILE A 566 6.47 22.00 24.01
CA ILE A 566 6.45 21.98 25.49
C ILE A 566 6.51 20.56 26.08
N SER A 567 6.12 19.54 25.31
CA SER A 567 6.19 18.13 25.69
C SER A 567 6.72 17.26 24.56
N VAL A 568 7.48 16.22 24.92
CA VAL A 568 7.84 15.11 24.03
C VAL A 568 7.15 13.86 24.55
N GLU A 569 6.22 13.33 23.77
CA GLU A 569 5.36 12.21 24.18
C GLU A 569 6.08 10.85 24.18
N LYS A 570 5.40 9.85 24.76
CA LYS A 570 5.92 8.50 24.95
C LYS A 570 6.46 7.91 23.64
N ASN A 571 7.65 7.30 23.71
CA ASN A 571 8.32 6.66 22.57
C ASN A 571 8.61 7.56 21.35
N ALA A 572 8.44 8.89 21.41
CA ALA A 572 8.47 9.77 20.23
C ALA A 572 9.65 9.51 19.28
N PHE A 573 10.86 9.30 19.81
CA PHE A 573 12.09 8.99 19.07
C PHE A 573 12.72 7.65 19.48
N ARG A 574 11.93 6.73 20.05
CA ARG A 574 12.42 5.39 20.47
C ARG A 574 12.98 4.63 19.27
N ASP A 575 14.14 4.00 19.45
CA ASP A 575 14.86 3.22 18.45
C ASP A 575 15.26 4.01 17.18
N CYS A 576 15.41 5.34 17.29
CA CYS A 576 16.13 6.15 16.30
C CYS A 576 17.64 5.87 16.41
N SER A 577 18.05 4.67 16.01
CA SER A 577 19.34 4.06 16.34
C SER A 577 20.56 4.68 15.63
N ASN A 578 20.38 5.68 14.76
CA ASN A 578 21.47 6.51 14.24
C ASN A 578 21.35 7.98 14.63
N LEU A 579 20.42 8.34 15.52
CA LEU A 579 20.28 9.69 16.03
C LEU A 579 21.47 9.98 16.95
N THR A 580 22.40 10.81 16.47
CA THR A 580 23.63 11.17 17.20
C THR A 580 23.55 12.54 17.83
N THR A 581 22.75 13.45 17.26
CA THR A 581 22.64 14.83 17.74
C THR A 581 21.18 15.27 17.78
N PHE A 582 20.82 15.97 18.85
CA PHE A 582 19.53 16.65 18.97
C PHE A 582 19.66 17.79 19.99
N THR A 583 18.73 18.73 19.98
CA THR A 583 18.65 19.80 20.96
C THR A 583 17.26 19.80 21.58
N LEU A 584 17.21 19.76 22.91
CA LEU A 584 15.96 19.94 23.65
C LEU A 584 15.58 21.43 23.67
N PRO A 585 14.29 21.77 23.50
CA PRO A 585 13.80 23.13 23.65
C PRO A 585 14.07 23.70 25.04
N GLU A 586 14.41 24.98 25.15
CA GLU A 586 14.61 25.63 26.47
C GLU A 586 13.33 25.68 27.32
N ASN A 587 12.16 25.69 26.67
CA ASN A 587 10.85 25.72 27.31
C ASN A 587 10.22 24.33 27.52
N ILE A 588 10.96 23.25 27.26
CA ILE A 588 10.43 21.90 27.45
C ILE A 588 10.10 21.65 28.93
N GLU A 589 8.87 21.22 29.20
CA GLU A 589 8.39 20.94 30.56
C GLU A 589 8.39 19.44 30.86
N THR A 590 7.97 18.62 29.89
CA THR A 590 7.77 17.18 30.10
C THR A 590 8.41 16.35 28.99
N ILE A 591 9.15 15.31 29.38
CA ILE A 591 9.71 14.32 28.47
C ILE A 591 9.30 12.93 28.95
N GLU A 592 8.47 12.26 28.17
CA GLU A 592 7.76 11.05 28.58
C GLU A 592 8.57 9.75 28.36
N GLU A 593 8.03 8.66 28.92
CA GLU A 593 8.69 7.35 28.96
C GLU A 593 9.24 6.93 27.58
N TYR A 594 10.49 6.47 27.58
CA TYR A 594 11.19 5.97 26.39
C TYR A 594 11.32 6.96 25.21
N ALA A 595 11.05 8.25 25.40
CA ALA A 595 11.06 9.24 24.32
C ALA A 595 12.32 9.20 23.45
N PHE A 596 13.51 8.97 24.02
CA PHE A 596 14.79 8.90 23.30
C PHE A 596 15.51 7.56 23.50
N SER A 597 14.79 6.51 23.89
CA SER A 597 15.37 5.19 24.18
C SER A 597 16.03 4.58 22.94
N GLY A 598 17.20 3.97 23.10
CA GLY A 598 17.90 3.27 22.02
C GLY A 598 18.54 4.19 20.95
N THR A 599 18.68 5.49 21.25
CA THR A 599 19.38 6.44 20.37
C THR A 599 20.91 6.36 20.55
N LYS A 600 21.67 6.95 19.61
CA LYS A 600 23.15 7.02 19.65
C LYS A 600 23.65 8.42 20.04
N ILE A 601 22.85 9.15 20.81
CA ILE A 601 23.26 10.47 21.32
C ILE A 601 24.49 10.33 22.21
N THR A 602 25.41 11.29 22.12
CA THR A 602 26.66 11.28 22.91
C THR A 602 26.59 12.20 24.12
N SER A 603 25.77 13.25 24.04
CA SER A 603 25.53 14.19 25.12
C SER A 603 24.08 14.64 25.17
N VAL A 604 23.59 14.97 26.37
CA VAL A 604 22.31 15.66 26.54
C VAL A 604 22.38 16.70 27.66
N THR A 605 21.72 17.84 27.44
CA THR A 605 21.48 18.87 28.45
C THR A 605 20.00 18.90 28.78
N ILE A 606 19.65 18.67 30.04
CA ILE A 606 18.29 18.75 30.57
C ILE A 606 18.03 20.19 31.04
N PRO A 607 17.19 20.98 30.33
CA PRO A 607 17.01 22.41 30.61
C PRO A 607 16.31 22.69 31.94
N ARG A 608 16.46 23.91 32.46
CA ARG A 608 15.93 24.31 33.79
C ARG A 608 14.42 24.16 33.94
N LYS A 609 13.65 24.33 32.85
CA LYS A 609 12.18 24.31 32.87
C LYS A 609 11.56 22.91 32.88
N VAL A 610 12.36 21.86 32.76
CA VAL A 610 11.87 20.48 32.84
C VAL A 610 11.26 20.23 34.21
N LYS A 611 9.94 20.00 34.24
CA LYS A 611 9.14 19.62 35.41
C LYS A 611 9.04 18.10 35.56
N LYS A 612 9.20 17.36 34.47
CA LYS A 612 9.14 15.89 34.48
C LYS A 612 10.04 15.28 33.40
N LEU A 613 10.96 14.43 33.84
CA LEU A 613 11.78 13.54 33.01
C LEU A 613 11.45 12.10 33.45
N SER A 614 10.59 11.44 32.69
CA SER A 614 10.01 10.13 33.04
C SER A 614 11.03 8.98 33.03
N ASN A 615 10.65 7.83 33.58
CA ASN A 615 11.50 6.64 33.55
C ASN A 615 11.87 6.24 32.11
N TYR A 616 13.09 5.72 31.93
CA TYR A 616 13.59 5.14 30.68
C TYR A 616 13.72 6.09 29.49
N VAL A 617 13.60 7.41 29.66
CA VAL A 617 13.71 8.39 28.57
C VAL A 617 14.96 8.19 27.73
N PHE A 618 16.12 8.03 28.36
CA PHE A 618 17.41 7.78 27.71
C PHE A 618 17.90 6.34 27.92
N SER A 619 16.96 5.40 28.11
CA SER A 619 17.33 4.00 28.31
C SER A 619 18.01 3.42 27.07
N ASN A 620 19.02 2.56 27.28
CA ASN A 620 19.78 1.92 26.20
C ASN A 620 20.53 2.90 25.28
N CYS A 621 20.68 4.17 25.66
CA CYS A 621 21.55 5.13 24.95
C CYS A 621 23.02 4.84 25.28
N ARG A 622 23.56 3.74 24.74
CA ARG A 622 24.90 3.24 25.10
C ARG A 622 26.05 4.15 24.67
N ALA A 623 25.79 5.05 23.72
CA ALA A 623 26.76 6.06 23.27
C ALA A 623 26.75 7.34 24.15
N LEU A 624 25.81 7.47 25.09
CA LEU A 624 25.66 8.66 25.92
C LEU A 624 26.78 8.70 26.96
N GLU A 625 27.72 9.63 26.78
CA GLU A 625 28.89 9.78 27.65
C GLU A 625 28.78 11.00 28.58
N THR A 626 28.06 12.06 28.18
CA THR A 626 27.94 13.31 28.95
C THR A 626 26.48 13.66 29.22
N VAL A 627 26.14 13.89 30.48
CA VAL A 627 24.81 14.38 30.89
C VAL A 627 24.97 15.68 31.65
N THR A 628 24.25 16.72 31.24
CA THR A 628 24.13 17.99 31.98
C THR A 628 22.73 18.12 32.56
N ILE A 629 22.62 18.32 33.88
CA ILE A 629 21.34 18.50 34.57
C ILE A 629 21.25 19.93 35.11
N LEU A 630 20.27 20.70 34.62
CA LEU A 630 20.02 22.08 35.06
C LEU A 630 18.67 22.25 35.78
N CYS A 631 17.74 21.30 35.62
CA CYS A 631 16.45 21.29 36.31
C CYS A 631 16.54 20.84 37.78
N ASP A 632 15.43 20.90 38.49
CA ASP A 632 15.32 20.38 39.84
C ASP A 632 15.40 18.85 39.85
N ASN A 633 16.16 18.30 40.80
CA ASN A 633 16.45 16.88 40.86
C ASN A 633 15.19 16.02 41.09
N TYR A 634 14.15 16.57 41.74
CA TYR A 634 12.87 15.89 41.96
C TYR A 634 12.05 15.70 40.67
N ASN A 635 12.41 16.40 39.60
CA ASN A 635 11.75 16.31 38.31
C ASN A 635 12.25 15.12 37.50
N ILE A 636 13.30 14.41 37.97
CA ILE A 636 13.93 13.30 37.28
C ILE A 636 13.54 11.98 37.94
N ASP A 637 12.93 11.09 37.17
CA ASP A 637 12.62 9.75 37.63
C ASP A 637 13.88 8.88 37.72
N LYS A 638 13.87 7.96 38.70
CA LYS A 638 15.02 7.10 39.07
C LYS A 638 15.69 6.37 37.89
N GLU A 639 14.91 5.95 36.89
CA GLU A 639 15.36 5.10 35.80
C GLU A 639 15.47 5.84 34.46
N ALA A 640 15.53 7.17 34.47
CA ALA A 640 15.66 7.99 33.26
C ALA A 640 16.89 7.64 32.38
N PHE A 641 17.99 7.17 33.00
CA PHE A 641 19.29 6.93 32.34
C PHE A 641 19.78 5.46 32.43
N VAL A 642 18.87 4.49 32.48
CA VAL A 642 19.23 3.06 32.60
C VAL A 642 19.98 2.53 31.37
N ASN A 643 20.98 1.67 31.59
CA ASN A 643 21.79 1.06 30.52
C ASN A 643 22.46 2.10 29.60
N THR A 644 23.08 3.10 30.22
CA THR A 644 23.87 4.16 29.57
C THR A 644 25.34 4.05 29.96
N ASN A 645 26.21 4.75 29.23
CA ASN A 645 27.65 4.80 29.50
C ASN A 645 28.10 6.20 29.95
N VAL A 646 27.29 6.85 30.79
CA VAL A 646 27.56 8.22 31.24
C VAL A 646 28.85 8.24 32.05
N LYS A 647 29.90 8.85 31.49
CA LYS A 647 31.21 9.03 32.11
C LYS A 647 31.32 10.38 32.80
N GLN A 648 30.68 11.41 32.24
CA GLN A 648 30.73 12.78 32.77
C GLN A 648 29.33 13.26 33.14
N LEU A 649 29.17 13.71 34.38
CA LEU A 649 27.94 14.30 34.90
C LEU A 649 28.19 15.77 35.27
N ILE A 650 27.53 16.69 34.57
CA ILE A 650 27.60 18.13 34.82
C ILE A 650 26.32 18.57 35.53
N LEU A 651 26.44 19.30 36.63
CA LEU A 651 25.30 19.71 37.45
C LEU A 651 25.28 21.23 37.67
N GLY A 652 24.11 21.85 37.47
CA GLY A 652 23.93 23.30 37.57
C GLY A 652 22.69 23.76 38.32
N ASN A 653 22.06 22.87 39.10
CA ASN A 653 20.98 23.21 40.01
C ASN A 653 21.54 23.73 41.35
N GLU A 654 20.81 24.60 42.06
CA GLU A 654 21.30 25.23 43.30
C GLU A 654 21.61 24.19 44.40
N SER A 655 20.75 23.17 44.51
CA SER A 655 20.79 22.15 45.57
C SER A 655 20.75 20.73 45.01
N ILE A 656 21.89 20.02 45.09
CA ILE A 656 22.10 18.71 44.46
C ILE A 656 21.59 17.58 45.35
N SER A 657 20.66 16.76 44.87
CA SER A 657 20.14 15.59 45.58
C SER A 657 19.73 14.49 44.59
N LEU A 658 20.65 13.57 44.29
CA LEU A 658 20.52 12.59 43.22
C LEU A 658 20.57 11.13 43.68
N MET A 659 20.43 10.84 44.98
CA MET A 659 20.56 9.48 45.53
C MET A 659 19.64 8.43 44.88
N SER A 660 18.46 8.84 44.37
CA SER A 660 17.51 7.94 43.70
C SER A 660 17.85 7.67 42.24
N ILE A 661 18.71 8.47 41.62
CA ILE A 661 19.02 8.38 40.19
C ILE A 661 20.06 7.28 39.95
N SER A 662 19.76 6.39 39.01
CA SER A 662 20.66 5.30 38.63
C SER A 662 21.61 5.73 37.51
N MET A 663 22.90 5.84 37.84
CA MET A 663 24.00 6.04 36.89
C MET A 663 25.25 5.36 37.47
N GLU A 664 25.71 4.25 36.90
CA GLU A 664 26.77 3.43 37.54
C GLU A 664 28.19 3.75 37.02
N ASN A 665 28.29 4.29 35.80
CA ASN A 665 29.56 4.44 35.07
C ASN A 665 30.20 5.83 35.18
N VAL A 666 29.68 6.71 36.04
CA VAL A 666 30.18 8.09 36.15
C VAL A 666 31.61 8.10 36.69
N GLU A 667 32.52 8.73 35.94
CA GLU A 667 33.94 8.91 36.25
C GLU A 667 34.26 10.32 36.73
N HIS A 668 33.58 11.33 36.17
CA HIS A 668 33.80 12.75 36.48
C HIS A 668 32.48 13.44 36.82
N ILE A 669 32.47 14.20 37.91
CA ILE A 669 31.36 15.11 38.25
C ILE A 669 31.87 16.55 38.19
N ILE A 670 31.18 17.41 37.45
CA ILE A 670 31.51 18.84 37.34
C ILE A 670 30.34 19.65 37.88
N LEU A 671 30.60 20.48 38.89
CA LEU A 671 29.62 21.39 39.46
C LEU A 671 29.79 22.78 38.82
N LEU A 672 28.72 23.30 38.25
CA LEU A 672 28.71 24.61 37.61
C LEU A 672 28.57 25.74 38.65
N ASN A 673 28.88 26.96 38.24
CA ASN A 673 28.59 28.15 39.05
C ASN A 673 27.08 28.26 39.31
N GLY A 674 26.72 28.55 40.56
CA GLY A 674 25.34 28.59 41.04
C GLY A 674 24.93 27.36 41.84
N VAL A 675 25.73 26.28 41.82
CA VAL A 675 25.56 25.16 42.77
C VAL A 675 26.05 25.62 44.14
N GLU A 676 25.18 25.57 45.16
CA GLU A 676 25.49 26.01 46.52
C GLU A 676 25.55 24.86 47.53
N LYS A 677 24.62 23.90 47.42
CA LYS A 677 24.39 22.85 48.42
C LYS A 677 24.43 21.46 47.80
N ILE A 678 25.12 20.52 48.45
CA ILE A 678 25.23 19.13 47.96
C ILE A 678 24.73 18.17 49.04
N TYR A 679 23.57 17.54 48.78
CA TYR A 679 22.95 16.54 49.64
C TYR A 679 23.34 15.12 49.26
N SER A 680 23.40 14.80 47.96
CA SER A 680 23.80 13.48 47.49
C SER A 680 24.11 13.48 45.99
N PHE A 681 25.07 12.66 45.59
CA PHE A 681 25.27 12.23 44.21
C PHE A 681 24.52 10.91 43.94
N PRO A 682 24.46 10.44 42.67
CA PRO A 682 23.92 9.12 42.35
C PRO A 682 24.51 8.02 43.23
N LYS A 683 23.70 7.01 43.57
CA LYS A 683 24.13 5.93 44.45
C LYS A 683 25.12 5.00 43.71
N LYS A 684 26.11 4.47 44.44
CA LYS A 684 27.05 3.44 43.95
C LYS A 684 27.87 3.84 42.71
N LEU A 685 28.56 4.97 42.76
CA LEU A 685 29.54 5.35 41.74
C LEU A 685 30.89 4.67 41.97
N SER A 686 31.01 3.39 41.56
CA SER A 686 32.24 2.62 41.75
C SER A 686 33.42 3.16 40.93
N ASN A 687 33.15 3.83 39.81
CA ASN A 687 34.16 4.34 38.88
C ASN A 687 34.48 5.84 39.05
N LEU A 688 33.87 6.52 40.03
CA LEU A 688 34.09 7.96 40.24
C LEU A 688 35.55 8.25 40.60
N LYS A 689 36.23 9.04 39.76
CA LYS A 689 37.64 9.41 39.91
C LYS A 689 37.81 10.85 40.37
N GLU A 690 36.92 11.74 39.94
CA GLU A 690 37.08 13.18 40.15
C GLU A 690 35.73 13.87 40.39
N VAL A 691 35.74 14.85 41.30
CA VAL A 691 34.67 15.82 41.48
C VAL A 691 35.27 17.22 41.44
N SER A 692 34.88 18.01 40.44
CA SER A 692 35.32 19.38 40.24
C SER A 692 34.26 20.34 40.76
N PHE A 693 34.65 21.21 41.69
CA PHE A 693 33.74 22.17 42.34
C PHE A 693 33.84 23.55 41.68
N SER A 694 32.70 24.22 41.57
CA SER A 694 32.64 25.66 41.33
C SER A 694 32.88 26.44 42.62
N ASN A 695 33.29 27.71 42.50
CA ASN A 695 33.53 28.59 43.64
C ASN A 695 32.23 29.21 44.22
N THR A 696 31.09 28.52 44.06
CA THR A 696 29.80 28.86 44.67
C THR A 696 29.34 27.82 45.69
N VAL A 697 29.99 26.64 45.74
CA VAL A 697 29.61 25.58 46.68
C VAL A 697 29.96 26.01 48.10
N THR A 698 28.94 26.10 48.96
CA THR A 698 29.08 26.56 50.34
C THR A 698 28.83 25.44 51.36
N HIS A 699 28.00 24.45 51.02
CA HIS A 699 27.58 23.38 51.94
C HIS A 699 27.67 21.98 51.30
N ILE A 700 28.31 21.05 52.01
CA ILE A 700 28.34 19.63 51.67
C ILE A 700 27.79 18.82 52.85
N TYR A 701 26.70 18.10 52.60
CA TYR A 701 25.97 17.36 53.63
C TYR A 701 26.53 15.94 53.84
N SER A 702 25.97 15.24 54.83
CA SER A 702 26.50 13.95 55.27
C SER A 702 26.47 12.92 54.15
N ARG A 703 27.49 12.04 54.14
CA ARG A 703 27.57 10.86 53.25
C ARG A 703 27.57 11.15 51.74
N VAL A 704 27.80 12.39 51.30
CA VAL A 704 27.85 12.74 49.86
C VAL A 704 28.89 11.91 49.10
N PHE A 705 30.04 11.59 49.70
CA PHE A 705 31.10 10.77 49.07
C PHE A 705 31.17 9.34 49.61
N ASN A 706 30.13 8.87 50.31
CA ASN A 706 30.11 7.57 50.95
C ASN A 706 30.21 6.42 49.93
N GLY A 707 31.11 5.47 50.17
CA GLY A 707 31.26 4.26 49.35
C GLY A 707 31.96 4.43 48.00
N TYR A 708 32.44 5.64 47.65
CA TYR A 708 33.14 5.88 46.38
C TYR A 708 34.61 5.47 46.48
N LYS A 709 34.91 4.21 46.15
CA LYS A 709 36.24 3.58 46.35
C LYS A 709 37.32 4.06 45.38
N SER A 710 36.94 4.51 44.18
CA SER A 710 37.89 4.99 43.16
C SER A 710 38.29 6.46 43.33
N LEU A 711 37.53 7.21 44.14
CA LEU A 711 37.79 8.62 44.40
C LEU A 711 38.93 8.77 45.42
N LYS A 712 40.07 9.32 44.99
CA LYS A 712 41.30 9.41 45.82
C LYS A 712 41.57 10.79 46.39
N THR A 713 41.33 11.82 45.59
CA THR A 713 41.65 13.21 45.93
C THR A 713 40.42 14.08 45.75
N LEU A 714 40.22 15.03 46.68
CA LEU A 714 39.18 16.04 46.57
C LEU A 714 39.76 17.43 46.82
N THR A 715 39.45 18.36 45.92
CA THR A 715 39.84 19.77 46.03
C THR A 715 38.60 20.60 46.31
N PHE A 716 38.50 21.14 47.52
CA PHE A 716 37.38 21.95 47.97
C PHE A 716 37.60 23.44 47.66
N PRO A 717 36.56 24.14 47.17
CA PRO A 717 36.67 25.52 46.72
C PRO A 717 36.78 26.49 47.90
N ARG A 718 37.23 27.72 47.62
CA ARG A 718 37.35 28.80 48.63
C ARG A 718 36.03 29.16 49.30
N SER A 719 34.93 29.00 48.57
CA SER A 719 33.56 29.28 49.03
C SER A 719 33.04 28.28 50.07
N LEU A 720 33.72 27.16 50.31
CA LEU A 720 33.19 26.11 51.19
C LEU A 720 33.17 26.57 52.65
N ILE A 721 31.97 26.66 53.22
CA ILE A 721 31.74 27.11 54.60
C ILE A 721 31.47 25.91 55.51
N TYR A 722 30.80 24.88 55.00
CA TYR A 722 30.18 23.85 55.82
C TYR A 722 30.34 22.43 55.26
N ILE A 723 30.73 21.49 56.14
CA ILE A 723 30.80 20.06 55.87
C ILE A 723 30.11 19.29 57.02
N GLN A 724 29.25 18.31 56.72
CA GLN A 724 28.68 17.42 57.74
C GLN A 724 29.47 16.12 57.91
N ALA A 725 29.22 15.43 59.02
CA ALA A 725 29.89 14.20 59.38
C ALA A 725 29.66 13.03 58.43
N SER A 726 30.48 11.98 58.59
CA SER A 726 30.42 10.72 57.82
C SER A 726 30.53 10.92 56.30
N LEU A 727 31.13 12.04 55.87
CA LEU A 727 31.20 12.44 54.48
C LEU A 727 31.90 11.39 53.60
N PHE A 728 32.91 10.72 54.15
CA PHE A 728 33.82 9.84 53.43
C PHE A 728 33.73 8.38 53.86
N ASP A 729 32.74 7.99 54.65
CA ASP A 729 32.58 6.61 55.12
C ASP A 729 32.69 5.61 53.94
N GLU A 730 33.48 4.56 54.11
CA GLU A 730 33.71 3.51 53.08
C GLU A 730 34.24 4.01 51.72
N SER A 731 34.68 5.27 51.62
CA SER A 731 35.26 5.85 50.39
C SER A 731 36.75 5.55 50.25
N GLY A 732 37.30 5.72 49.05
CA GLY A 732 38.73 5.59 48.75
C GLY A 732 39.56 6.85 49.02
N VAL A 733 38.97 7.90 49.59
CA VAL A 733 39.61 9.22 49.71
C VAL A 733 40.80 9.18 50.66
N GLU A 734 41.95 9.65 50.18
CA GLU A 734 43.22 9.69 50.91
C GLU A 734 43.78 11.11 51.03
N THR A 735 43.41 12.00 50.11
CA THR A 735 43.90 13.38 50.06
C THR A 735 42.75 14.38 49.96
N LEU A 736 42.75 15.38 50.84
CA LEU A 736 41.90 16.56 50.77
C LEU A 736 42.76 17.80 50.53
N ILE A 737 42.35 18.64 49.60
CA ILE A 737 42.96 19.94 49.32
C ILE A 737 41.88 20.98 49.59
N PHE A 738 42.17 21.97 50.42
CA PHE A 738 41.28 23.11 50.63
C PHE A 738 41.92 24.35 50.03
N GLU A 739 41.18 25.09 49.21
CA GLU A 739 41.68 26.35 48.64
C GLU A 739 41.49 27.55 49.58
N SER A 740 40.64 27.42 50.60
CA SER A 740 40.33 28.49 51.56
C SER A 740 41.39 28.62 52.64
N THR A 741 41.75 29.85 53.01
CA THR A 741 42.55 30.15 54.20
C THR A 741 41.76 30.06 55.50
N ILE A 742 40.43 29.90 55.41
CA ILE A 742 39.51 29.76 56.53
C ILE A 742 38.98 28.32 56.54
N PRO A 743 39.22 27.54 57.62
CA PRO A 743 38.71 26.18 57.70
C PRO A 743 37.18 26.13 57.71
N PRO A 744 36.54 25.23 56.93
CA PRO A 744 35.10 25.04 57.01
C PRO A 744 34.68 24.51 58.37
N THR A 745 33.44 24.77 58.75
CA THR A 745 32.83 24.21 59.95
C THR A 745 32.43 22.77 59.68
N ILE A 746 32.90 21.85 60.53
CA ILE A 746 32.53 20.43 60.49
C ILE A 746 31.42 20.22 61.52
N VAL A 747 30.24 19.76 61.08
CA VAL A 747 29.13 19.43 61.99
C VAL A 747 29.06 17.93 62.22
N ASP A 748 28.75 17.56 63.46
CA ASP A 748 28.72 16.18 64.00
C ASP A 748 30.09 15.48 64.05
N ASN A 749 31.16 16.29 64.15
CA ASN A 749 32.49 15.99 64.70
C ASN A 749 33.26 14.77 64.16
N SER A 750 32.97 14.26 62.95
CA SER A 750 33.82 13.22 62.32
C SER A 750 33.74 13.18 60.79
N PHE A 751 34.88 13.14 60.10
CA PHE A 751 34.93 12.87 58.65
C PHE A 751 34.53 11.43 58.31
N PHE A 752 34.76 10.50 59.25
CA PHE A 752 34.42 9.09 59.17
C PHE A 752 33.77 8.64 60.49
N TYR A 753 32.64 7.95 60.43
CA TYR A 753 31.91 7.41 61.58
C TYR A 753 32.07 5.89 61.73
N LYS A 754 32.18 5.15 60.61
CA LYS A 754 32.42 3.69 60.59
C LYS A 754 33.74 3.38 59.89
N ASN A 755 34.82 3.23 60.65
CA ASN A 755 36.09 2.68 60.14
C ASN A 755 36.59 1.57 61.06
N THR A 756 36.86 0.41 60.47
CA THR A 756 37.46 -0.75 61.15
C THR A 756 38.99 -0.76 61.04
N GLU A 757 39.57 0.19 60.30
CA GLU A 757 41.01 0.27 59.99
C GLU A 757 41.58 1.67 60.25
N ASN A 758 42.88 1.73 60.59
CA ASN A 758 43.62 2.98 60.71
C ASN A 758 43.82 3.62 59.33
N ARG A 759 43.23 4.79 59.09
CA ARG A 759 43.40 5.54 57.84
C ARG A 759 44.17 6.82 58.07
N ILE A 760 45.09 7.15 57.15
CA ILE A 760 45.79 8.43 57.09
C ILE A 760 45.10 9.28 56.03
N LEU A 761 44.62 10.46 56.44
CA LEU A 761 44.06 11.46 55.54
C LEU A 761 45.07 12.61 55.42
N LYS A 762 45.60 12.83 54.22
CA LYS A 762 46.49 13.97 53.94
C LYS A 762 45.64 15.20 53.66
N VAL A 763 45.84 16.26 54.43
CA VAL A 763 45.10 17.52 54.25
C VAL A 763 46.08 18.61 53.85
N TYR A 764 45.90 19.17 52.66
CA TYR A 764 46.65 20.30 52.14
C TYR A 764 45.79 21.56 52.24
N VAL A 765 46.39 22.63 52.77
CA VAL A 765 45.74 23.94 52.96
C VAL A 765 46.71 25.04 52.51
N PRO A 766 46.24 26.26 52.24
CA PRO A 766 47.12 27.35 51.81
C PRO A 766 48.20 27.65 52.87
N GLU A 767 49.37 28.06 52.41
CA GLU A 767 50.48 28.44 53.29
C GLU A 767 50.05 29.51 54.31
N GLY A 768 50.51 29.39 55.56
CA GLY A 768 50.12 30.27 56.66
C GLY A 768 48.74 29.99 57.28
N SER A 769 47.94 29.09 56.72
CA SER A 769 46.61 28.73 57.28
C SER A 769 46.60 27.46 58.14
N VAL A 770 47.69 26.69 58.15
CA VAL A 770 47.83 25.41 58.89
C VAL A 770 47.37 25.53 60.34
N TYR A 771 47.85 26.55 61.07
CA TYR A 771 47.49 26.78 62.47
C TYR A 771 45.98 27.03 62.67
N ARG A 772 45.32 27.72 61.73
CA ARG A 772 43.86 27.99 61.81
C ARG A 772 43.06 26.71 61.65
N TYR A 773 43.42 25.89 60.67
CA TYR A 773 42.81 24.57 60.46
C TYR A 773 43.05 23.66 61.65
N GLU A 774 44.29 23.55 62.11
CA GLU A 774 44.69 22.73 63.24
C GLU A 774 43.92 23.12 64.51
N ARG A 775 43.88 24.42 64.86
CA ARG A 775 43.16 24.89 66.04
C ARG A 775 41.66 24.59 65.96
N LYS A 776 40.99 24.98 64.86
CA LYS A 776 39.54 24.81 64.71
C LYS A 776 39.14 23.34 64.76
N TRP A 777 39.90 22.47 64.10
CA TRP A 777 39.59 21.04 64.04
C TRP A 777 40.02 20.28 65.30
N ARG A 778 41.08 20.70 66.03
CA ARG A 778 41.40 20.17 67.37
C ARG A 778 40.35 20.54 68.42
N GLU A 779 39.63 21.65 68.27
CA GLU A 779 38.51 21.98 69.16
C GLU A 779 37.25 21.13 68.83
N THR A 780 37.10 20.72 67.58
CA THR A 780 35.86 20.11 67.05
C THR A 780 35.87 18.58 67.02
N ILE A 781 36.94 17.96 66.49
CA ILE A 781 37.05 16.51 66.25
C ILE A 781 37.27 15.67 67.54
N PRO A 782 38.04 16.10 68.56
CA PRO A 782 38.37 15.25 69.71
C PRO A 782 37.27 14.99 70.75
N ARG A 783 36.10 15.65 70.67
CA ARG A 783 35.04 15.52 71.70
C ARG A 783 34.37 14.13 71.77
N LEU A 784 34.74 13.14 70.94
CA LEU A 784 34.10 11.82 70.89
C LEU A 784 35.04 10.58 70.81
N GLY A 785 36.36 10.68 71.00
CA GLY A 785 37.18 9.46 71.20
C GLY A 785 38.70 9.61 71.03
N ARG A 786 39.47 8.75 71.72
CA ARG A 786 40.95 8.69 71.78
C ARG A 786 41.66 8.31 70.45
N TYR A 787 41.01 8.47 69.29
CA TYR A 787 41.35 7.74 68.05
C TYR A 787 41.83 8.61 66.87
N VAL A 788 41.90 9.94 67.01
CA VAL A 788 42.42 10.83 65.95
C VAL A 788 43.68 11.54 66.42
N ARG A 789 44.79 11.36 65.69
CA ARG A 789 46.04 12.10 65.89
C ARG A 789 46.26 13.05 64.71
N ILE A 790 46.33 14.34 64.99
CA ILE A 790 46.65 15.38 64.00
C ILE A 790 48.14 15.68 64.09
N PHE A 791 48.84 15.49 62.98
CA PHE A 791 50.24 15.87 62.79
C PHE A 791 50.27 16.96 61.71
N SER A 792 50.91 18.09 61.99
CA SER A 792 51.16 19.16 61.01
C SER A 792 52.63 19.16 60.62
N LYS A 793 52.90 19.42 59.33
CA LYS A 793 54.25 19.63 58.77
C LYS A 793 54.24 20.91 57.97
#